data_AF-A0A7S1C157-F1
#
_entry.id   AF-A0A7S1C157-F1
#
_cell.length_a   1.000
_cell.length_b   1.000
_cell.length_c   1.000
_cell.angle_alpha   90.00
_cell.angle_beta   90.00
_cell.angle_gamma   90.00
#
_symmetry.space_group_name_H-M   'P 1'
#
loop_
_entity.id
_entity.type
_entity.pdbx_description
1 polymer ?
#
loop_
_entity_poly.entity_id
_entity_poly.type
_entity_poly.pdbx_seq_one_letter_code
_entity_poly.pdbx_strand_id
1 'polypeptide(L)'
;NLHELVYKQGQAGVNKAIVSIVFNNSVASESPVGYEQCSEITVARQVLIGGKSKYLINGRNAQAGQVADLFHSVQLNVNNPHFLIMQGRITKVLNMKPDEILGMVEEASGTRMYETKRIAALKTIDKKQTKLDELNSLLNDEISPTLHRLRDEKTVYLQWSKNQTDIERNERFVVAYEYTEAQKLLSLHADEAENMRVQIEKNDGAIEVIKNEIILKDKEMADITSRLNNEFASEHKNVRAEEENLAKAVVKATSSWQHKEEESKTAANEVKKAKVLFSETQKLLEVKDDEIKKETSNIEKCRQSLNQETVKLQQLQNEYQNMCAGISSSQDETSATLADQINKAHSDANVADSKGKQAKMKINHISKILKTTEKELKKQEKAVESLTSKKQRLAGEVKDIQSRLTHLNFSDEDFNALESLKYELEKSCTTTQDHIETLMAQLQGKLAFNYTDPVRGFDRSKVKGLIAKLITVPDTKHCTALEVAAGGKLYQVVVDEAITGKAILERGKLKRRVTIIPLDKIRSHSIAHAAVKSASSTAKRLGATACPAIELVGFDEDVRSAVEYVFGSSFIVDGADAANKICDLTKTKTVTLQGDVYDPSGTISGGSSNNLGTVLSKLSEIAICKTKLIDLKSQLKTTADRWSNLK
;
A
#
# COMPACT_ATOMS: atom_id res chain seq x y z
N ASN A 1 60.05 -153.75 10.76
CA ASN A 1 58.93 -153.92 9.81
C ASN A 1 58.00 -155.00 10.32
N LEU A 2 56.75 -154.67 10.67
CA LEU A 2 55.86 -155.62 11.39
C LEU A 2 55.36 -156.80 10.52
N HIS A 3 55.41 -156.68 9.19
CA HIS A 3 54.92 -157.72 8.27
C HIS A 3 55.82 -158.97 8.22
N GLU A 4 57.12 -158.82 8.51
CA GLU A 4 58.08 -159.94 8.55
C GLU A 4 57.76 -160.95 9.66
N LEU A 5 56.99 -160.55 10.68
CA LEU A 5 56.59 -161.39 11.80
C LEU A 5 55.46 -162.39 11.44
N VAL A 6 54.89 -162.32 10.23
CA VAL A 6 53.88 -163.28 9.74
C VAL A 6 54.58 -164.45 9.04
N TYR A 7 54.20 -165.70 9.35
CA TYR A 7 54.88 -166.92 8.84
C TYR A 7 55.01 -166.91 7.31
N LYS A 8 56.25 -167.07 6.82
CA LYS A 8 56.63 -166.93 5.39
C LYS A 8 56.03 -165.68 4.72
N GLN A 9 55.92 -164.58 5.47
CA GLN A 9 55.38 -163.28 5.04
C GLN A 9 53.97 -163.36 4.42
N GLY A 10 53.19 -164.40 4.72
CA GLY A 10 51.84 -164.59 4.17
C GLY A 10 51.75 -165.36 2.85
N GLN A 11 52.88 -165.70 2.20
CA GLN A 11 52.87 -166.39 0.90
C GLN A 11 52.37 -167.84 0.97
N ALA A 12 52.34 -168.44 2.17
CA ALA A 12 51.87 -169.80 2.41
C ALA A 12 50.36 -169.89 2.77
N GLY A 13 49.56 -168.85 2.47
CA GLY A 13 48.12 -168.80 2.77
C GLY A 13 47.77 -168.43 4.23
N VAL A 14 48.76 -168.11 5.07
CA VAL A 14 48.57 -167.70 6.48
C VAL A 14 48.63 -166.18 6.60
N ASN A 15 47.46 -165.53 6.76
CA ASN A 15 47.36 -164.06 6.61
C ASN A 15 47.46 -163.23 7.92
N LYS A 16 47.68 -163.88 9.06
CA LYS A 16 47.77 -163.22 10.36
C LYS A 16 48.74 -163.95 11.27
N ALA A 17 49.50 -163.19 12.06
CA ALA A 17 50.23 -163.71 13.21
C ALA A 17 49.50 -163.26 14.48
N ILE A 18 49.18 -164.21 15.35
CA ILE A 18 48.62 -163.93 16.66
C ILE A 18 49.57 -164.54 17.69
N VAL A 19 50.08 -163.69 18.58
CA VAL A 19 50.80 -164.12 19.77
C VAL A 19 49.90 -163.82 20.95
N SER A 20 49.45 -164.86 21.64
CA SER A 20 48.67 -164.76 22.87
C SER A 20 49.50 -165.28 24.03
N ILE A 21 49.58 -164.50 25.10
CA ILE A 21 50.14 -164.92 26.38
C ILE A 21 48.97 -165.02 27.34
N VAL A 22 48.83 -166.18 27.97
CA VAL A 22 47.86 -166.41 29.05
C VAL A 22 48.62 -166.25 30.36
N PHE A 23 48.24 -165.24 31.13
CA PHE A 23 48.76 -165.01 32.47
C PHE A 23 47.83 -165.67 33.49
N ASN A 24 48.42 -166.42 34.41
CA ASN A 24 47.70 -166.91 35.58
C ASN A 24 47.46 -165.72 36.53
N ASN A 25 46.20 -165.44 36.84
CA ASN A 25 45.76 -164.36 37.72
C ASN A 25 45.03 -164.92 38.96
N SER A 26 45.59 -165.98 39.56
CA SER A 26 45.01 -166.64 40.74
C SER A 26 45.07 -165.81 42.02
N VAL A 27 46.01 -164.84 42.12
CA VAL A 27 46.17 -163.98 43.29
C VAL A 27 45.48 -162.64 43.04
N ALA A 28 44.28 -162.46 43.60
CA ALA A 28 43.45 -161.26 43.39
C ALA A 28 44.13 -159.94 43.81
N SER A 29 45.06 -159.98 44.77
CA SER A 29 45.77 -158.78 45.26
C SER A 29 46.79 -158.20 44.27
N GLU A 30 47.24 -158.98 43.28
CA GLU A 30 48.22 -158.57 42.27
C GLU A 30 47.55 -158.34 40.89
N SER A 31 46.23 -158.46 40.84
CA SER A 31 45.46 -158.29 39.61
C SER A 31 45.39 -156.82 39.16
N PRO A 32 45.47 -156.54 37.84
CA PRO A 32 45.24 -155.21 37.33
C PRO A 32 43.81 -154.74 37.64
N VAL A 33 43.68 -153.46 38.00
CA VAL A 33 42.41 -152.85 38.42
C VAL A 33 41.33 -153.08 37.36
N GLY A 34 40.21 -153.70 37.75
CA GLY A 34 39.09 -154.03 36.88
C GLY A 34 39.12 -155.43 36.26
N TYR A 35 40.16 -156.24 36.51
CA TYR A 35 40.28 -157.63 36.05
C TYR A 35 40.40 -158.66 37.20
N GLU A 36 40.14 -158.24 38.44
CA GLU A 36 40.23 -159.05 39.67
C GLU A 36 39.35 -160.32 39.67
N GLN A 37 38.24 -160.32 38.92
CA GLN A 37 37.32 -161.46 38.83
C GLN A 37 37.76 -162.51 37.79
N CYS A 38 38.79 -162.23 36.99
CA CYS A 38 39.29 -163.15 35.97
C CYS A 38 40.46 -163.96 36.52
N SER A 39 40.28 -165.28 36.68
CA SER A 39 41.35 -166.18 37.15
C SER A 39 42.51 -166.33 36.16
N GLU A 40 42.26 -166.08 34.87
CA GLU A 40 43.27 -166.05 33.81
C GLU A 40 43.05 -164.83 32.92
N ILE A 41 44.14 -164.15 32.54
CA ILE A 41 44.11 -162.99 31.64
C ILE A 41 44.88 -163.34 30.37
N THR A 42 44.21 -163.32 29.23
CA THR A 42 44.83 -163.55 27.92
C THR A 42 45.05 -162.22 27.20
N VAL A 43 46.32 -161.85 27.01
CA VAL A 43 46.68 -160.70 26.17
C VAL A 43 47.19 -161.23 24.84
N ALA A 44 46.52 -160.86 23.75
CA ALA A 44 46.91 -161.25 22.41
C ALA A 44 47.23 -160.04 21.55
N ARG A 45 48.36 -160.09 20.86
CA ARG A 45 48.70 -159.15 19.79
C ARG A 45 48.50 -159.84 18.46
N GLN A 46 47.62 -159.27 17.65
CA GLN A 46 47.37 -159.71 16.29
C GLN A 46 48.04 -158.76 15.31
N VAL A 47 48.92 -159.27 14.47
CA VAL A 47 49.54 -158.55 13.35
C VAL A 47 48.96 -159.11 12.05
N LEU A 48 48.33 -158.22 11.27
CA LEU A 48 47.75 -158.52 9.96
C LEU A 48 48.74 -158.12 8.85
N ILE A 49 48.68 -158.82 7.70
CA ILE A 49 49.39 -158.39 6.48
C ILE A 49 48.92 -156.97 6.13
N GLY A 50 49.86 -156.02 6.06
CA GLY A 50 49.59 -154.57 5.97
C GLY A 50 50.03 -153.75 7.20
N GLY A 51 50.69 -154.38 8.18
CA GLY A 51 51.39 -153.69 9.27
C GLY A 51 50.50 -153.14 10.40
N LYS A 52 49.17 -153.25 10.27
CA LYS A 52 48.23 -152.86 11.32
C LYS A 52 48.24 -153.89 12.45
N SER A 53 48.63 -153.47 13.65
CA SER A 53 48.56 -154.29 14.86
C SER A 53 47.28 -154.01 15.64
N LYS A 54 46.55 -155.05 15.99
CA LYS A 54 45.43 -155.00 16.94
C LYS A 54 45.86 -155.63 18.26
N TYR A 55 45.50 -154.98 19.36
CA TYR A 55 45.72 -155.51 20.70
C TYR A 55 44.39 -156.03 21.24
N LEU A 56 44.41 -157.22 21.83
CA LEU A 56 43.24 -157.91 22.34
C LEU A 56 43.50 -158.28 23.80
N ILE A 57 42.59 -157.92 24.70
CA ILE A 57 42.60 -158.35 26.10
C ILE A 57 41.36 -159.22 26.31
N ASN A 58 41.53 -160.49 26.70
CA ASN A 58 40.47 -161.49 26.80
C ASN A 58 39.57 -161.55 25.54
N GLY A 59 40.18 -161.40 24.35
CA GLY A 59 39.48 -161.40 23.06
C GLY A 59 38.81 -160.09 22.65
N ARG A 60 38.78 -159.04 23.50
CA ARG A 60 38.22 -157.71 23.17
C ARG A 60 39.28 -156.76 22.63
N ASN A 61 38.96 -156.01 21.57
CA ASN A 61 39.89 -155.07 20.94
C ASN A 61 40.15 -153.86 21.86
N ALA A 62 41.41 -153.61 22.18
CA ALA A 62 41.86 -152.54 23.06
C ALA A 62 42.81 -151.58 22.32
N GLN A 63 42.83 -150.31 22.73
CA GLN A 63 43.80 -149.34 22.22
C GLN A 63 45.20 -149.66 22.76
N ALA A 64 46.25 -149.30 22.02
CA ALA A 64 47.63 -149.54 22.44
C ALA A 64 47.95 -148.85 23.78
N GLY A 65 47.42 -147.63 24.01
CA GLY A 65 47.54 -146.93 25.28
C GLY A 65 46.90 -147.70 26.44
N GLN A 66 45.72 -148.28 26.24
CA GLN A 66 45.02 -149.06 27.27
C GLN A 66 45.75 -150.36 27.62
N VAL A 67 46.37 -151.03 26.64
CA VAL A 67 47.20 -152.23 26.89
C VAL A 67 48.50 -151.84 27.59
N ALA A 68 49.08 -150.70 27.23
CA ALA A 68 50.21 -150.16 27.96
C ALA A 68 49.80 -149.85 29.41
N ASP A 69 48.69 -149.17 29.65
CA ASP A 69 48.18 -148.85 31.00
C ASP A 69 47.90 -150.12 31.82
N LEU A 70 47.33 -151.17 31.20
CA LEU A 70 47.16 -152.48 31.83
C LEU A 70 48.51 -153.03 32.31
N PHE A 71 49.51 -153.05 31.43
CA PHE A 71 50.85 -153.52 31.77
C PHE A 71 51.54 -152.61 32.82
N HIS A 72 51.33 -151.29 32.79
CA HIS A 72 51.81 -150.39 33.83
C HIS A 72 51.15 -150.69 35.19
N SER A 73 49.86 -151.07 35.20
CA SER A 73 49.15 -151.38 36.45
C SER A 73 49.62 -152.66 37.14
N VAL A 74 50.07 -153.66 36.36
CA VAL A 74 50.72 -154.89 36.89
C VAL A 74 52.25 -154.71 37.00
N GLN A 75 52.76 -153.48 36.88
CA GLN A 75 54.19 -153.15 36.89
C GLN A 75 55.03 -153.87 35.81
N LEU A 76 54.38 -154.48 34.82
CA LEU A 76 54.98 -155.17 33.68
C LEU A 76 55.29 -154.20 32.54
N ASN A 77 56.14 -153.21 32.79
CA ASN A 77 56.46 -152.25 31.75
C ASN A 77 57.55 -152.76 30.79
N VAL A 78 57.14 -153.03 29.54
CA VAL A 78 58.01 -153.50 28.44
C VAL A 78 59.16 -152.52 28.14
N ASN A 79 59.03 -151.25 28.51
CA ASN A 79 60.08 -150.23 28.32
C ASN A 79 61.01 -150.07 29.52
N ASN A 80 60.74 -150.74 30.65
CA ASN A 80 61.54 -150.64 31.88
C ASN A 80 62.80 -151.54 31.82
N PRO A 81 64.01 -151.01 32.06
CA PRO A 81 65.26 -151.78 32.04
C PRO A 81 65.34 -152.90 33.09
N HIS A 82 64.62 -152.79 34.21
CA HIS A 82 64.63 -153.78 35.30
C HIS A 82 63.81 -155.04 35.00
N PHE A 83 62.90 -154.98 34.02
CA PHE A 83 62.01 -156.10 33.72
C PHE A 83 62.59 -157.08 32.69
N LEU A 84 63.38 -156.60 31.71
CA LEU A 84 63.99 -157.46 30.70
C LEU A 84 65.36 -156.92 30.24
N ILE A 85 66.44 -157.50 30.77
CA ILE A 85 67.81 -157.08 30.44
C ILE A 85 68.26 -157.79 29.15
N MET A 86 68.08 -157.13 28.01
CA MET A 86 68.69 -157.58 26.75
C MET A 86 70.20 -157.29 26.73
N GLN A 87 70.98 -158.13 26.06
CA GLN A 87 72.43 -157.98 25.92
C GLN A 87 72.76 -156.59 25.33
N GLY A 88 73.64 -155.84 26.00
CA GLY A 88 74.02 -154.47 25.62
C GLY A 88 73.22 -153.33 26.28
N ARG A 89 72.22 -153.61 27.13
CA ARG A 89 71.44 -152.56 27.81
C ARG A 89 72.10 -152.01 29.09
N ILE A 90 73.01 -152.76 29.73
CA ILE A 90 73.69 -152.36 30.97
C ILE A 90 74.54 -151.08 30.81
N THR A 91 75.19 -150.91 29.65
CA THR A 91 75.97 -149.72 29.31
C THR A 91 75.10 -148.49 29.09
N LYS A 92 73.83 -148.66 28.71
CA LYS A 92 72.88 -147.57 28.53
C LYS A 92 72.37 -147.03 29.88
N VAL A 93 72.16 -147.91 30.85
CA VAL A 93 71.77 -147.50 32.23
C VAL A 93 72.88 -146.66 32.86
N LEU A 94 74.15 -147.02 32.61
CA LEU A 94 75.30 -146.27 33.14
C LEU A 94 75.39 -144.82 32.62
N ASN A 95 74.81 -144.53 31.44
CA ASN A 95 74.92 -143.25 30.74
C ASN A 95 73.59 -142.47 30.65
N MET A 96 72.60 -142.77 31.50
CA MET A 96 71.31 -142.06 31.49
C MET A 96 71.45 -140.61 31.98
N LYS A 97 70.70 -139.68 31.36
CA LYS A 97 70.63 -138.27 31.81
C LYS A 97 69.79 -138.14 33.08
N PRO A 98 69.96 -137.07 33.89
CA PRO A 98 69.18 -136.85 35.10
C PRO A 98 67.66 -136.94 34.91
N ASP A 99 67.11 -136.38 33.83
CA ASP A 99 65.66 -136.48 33.54
C ASP A 99 65.22 -137.91 33.18
N GLU A 100 66.11 -138.71 32.58
CA GLU A 100 65.84 -140.12 32.28
C GLU A 100 65.96 -140.97 33.56
N ILE A 101 66.89 -140.64 34.45
CA ILE A 101 67.03 -141.23 35.78
C ILE A 101 65.81 -140.88 36.64
N LEU A 102 65.38 -139.60 36.64
CA LEU A 102 64.20 -139.15 37.35
C LEU A 102 62.95 -139.83 36.80
N GLY A 103 62.81 -139.88 35.47
CA GLY A 103 61.72 -140.63 34.83
C GLY A 103 61.73 -142.12 35.22
N MET A 104 62.90 -142.74 35.38
CA MET A 104 63.04 -144.12 35.89
C MET A 104 62.62 -144.23 37.36
N VAL A 105 62.97 -143.26 38.22
CA VAL A 105 62.60 -143.24 39.65
C VAL A 105 61.11 -142.95 39.84
N GLU A 106 60.54 -142.00 39.11
CA GLU A 106 59.11 -141.66 39.12
C GLU A 106 58.26 -142.82 38.61
N GLU A 107 58.81 -143.63 37.71
CA GLU A 107 58.16 -144.83 37.19
C GLU A 107 58.25 -146.00 38.16
N ALA A 108 59.38 -146.18 38.85
CA ALA A 108 59.50 -147.11 39.98
C ALA A 108 58.55 -146.72 41.14
N SER A 109 58.27 -145.43 41.30
CA SER A 109 57.35 -144.90 42.33
C SER A 109 55.89 -144.78 41.83
N GLY A 110 55.61 -145.05 40.56
CA GLY A 110 54.27 -144.98 39.95
C GLY A 110 53.70 -143.56 39.72
N THR A 111 54.47 -142.48 39.92
CA THR A 111 53.98 -141.08 39.91
C THR A 111 53.96 -140.43 38.52
N ARG A 112 54.68 -140.99 37.54
CA ARG A 112 54.87 -140.40 36.18
C ARG A 112 53.57 -140.13 35.40
N MET A 113 52.53 -140.95 35.61
CA MET A 113 51.23 -140.76 34.94
C MET A 113 50.58 -139.43 35.35
N TYR A 114 50.68 -139.05 36.63
CA TYR A 114 50.04 -137.84 37.15
C TYR A 114 50.71 -136.57 36.64
N GLU A 115 52.04 -136.54 36.59
CA GLU A 115 52.78 -135.36 36.13
C GLU A 115 52.52 -135.08 34.64
N THR A 116 52.43 -136.14 33.83
CA THR A 116 52.09 -136.02 32.42
C THR A 116 50.70 -135.41 32.22
N LYS A 117 49.71 -135.81 33.04
CA LYS A 117 48.35 -135.23 33.00
C LYS A 117 48.34 -133.77 33.48
N ARG A 118 49.10 -133.43 34.52
CA ARG A 118 49.23 -132.06 35.05
C ARG A 118 49.80 -131.10 34.01
N ILE A 119 50.89 -131.48 33.33
CA ILE A 119 51.52 -130.65 32.29
C ILE A 119 50.55 -130.40 31.12
N ALA A 120 49.77 -131.41 30.72
CA ALA A 120 48.76 -131.25 29.67
C ALA A 120 47.64 -130.27 30.07
N ALA A 121 47.20 -130.29 31.34
CA ALA A 121 46.19 -129.36 31.85
C ALA A 121 46.71 -127.92 31.89
N LEU A 122 47.93 -127.69 32.38
CA LEU A 122 48.55 -126.36 32.44
C LEU A 122 48.67 -125.72 31.05
N LYS A 123 49.12 -126.49 30.04
CA LYS A 123 49.18 -126.00 28.65
C LYS A 123 47.82 -125.61 28.09
N THR A 124 46.73 -126.20 28.58
CA THR A 124 45.38 -125.87 28.12
C THR A 124 44.87 -124.58 28.76
N ILE A 125 45.20 -124.35 30.03
CA ILE A 125 44.86 -123.11 30.74
C ILE A 125 45.56 -121.91 30.08
N ASP A 126 46.87 -122.05 29.83
CA ASP A 126 47.68 -120.98 29.24
C ASP A 126 47.11 -120.51 27.88
N LYS A 127 46.78 -121.47 27.00
CA LYS A 127 46.11 -121.18 25.71
C LYS A 127 44.78 -120.45 25.84
N LYS A 128 44.02 -120.69 26.92
CA LYS A 128 42.76 -119.98 27.17
C LYS A 128 43.02 -118.57 27.70
N GLN A 129 44.05 -118.41 28.53
CA GLN A 129 44.42 -117.11 29.06
C GLN A 129 44.87 -116.16 27.96
N THR A 130 45.73 -116.61 27.04
CA THR A 130 46.17 -115.79 25.90
C THR A 130 44.99 -115.30 25.06
N LYS A 131 43.99 -116.16 24.82
CA LYS A 131 42.78 -115.76 24.07
C LYS A 131 41.92 -114.74 24.82
N LEU A 132 41.87 -114.80 26.15
CA LEU A 132 41.16 -113.80 26.95
C LEU A 132 41.89 -112.46 26.89
N ASP A 133 43.22 -112.47 26.95
CA ASP A 133 44.02 -111.26 26.87
C ASP A 133 43.89 -110.58 25.49
N GLU A 134 43.88 -111.35 24.40
CA GLU A 134 43.58 -110.86 23.05
C GLU A 134 42.19 -110.20 22.97
N LEU A 135 41.17 -110.82 23.59
CA LEU A 135 39.80 -110.30 23.58
C LEU A 135 39.67 -109.01 24.40
N ASN A 136 40.38 -108.92 25.52
CA ASN A 136 40.45 -107.69 26.32
C ASN A 136 41.21 -106.57 25.59
N SER A 137 42.25 -106.89 24.82
CA SER A 137 42.94 -105.90 23.97
C SER A 137 41.99 -105.36 22.92
N LEU A 138 41.27 -106.23 22.21
CA LEU A 138 40.30 -105.83 21.18
C LEU A 138 39.16 -104.98 21.77
N LEU A 139 38.69 -105.34 22.96
CA LEU A 139 37.70 -104.55 23.69
C LEU A 139 38.21 -103.13 24.00
N ASN A 140 39.45 -102.99 24.45
CA ASN A 140 40.05 -101.70 24.76
C ASN A 140 40.31 -100.86 23.50
N ASP A 141 40.79 -101.49 22.44
CA ASP A 141 41.16 -100.80 21.20
C ASP A 141 39.93 -100.32 20.41
N GLU A 142 38.79 -101.01 20.49
CA GLU A 142 37.56 -100.60 19.78
C GLU A 142 36.60 -99.77 20.65
N ILE A 143 36.39 -100.14 21.92
CA ILE A 143 35.40 -99.47 22.79
C ILE A 143 35.96 -98.19 23.40
N SER A 144 37.25 -98.14 23.77
CA SER A 144 37.82 -96.95 24.41
C SER A 144 37.81 -95.72 23.49
N PRO A 145 38.20 -95.81 22.20
CA PRO A 145 38.15 -94.65 21.29
C PRO A 145 36.73 -94.20 20.97
N THR A 146 35.79 -95.14 20.83
CA THR A 146 34.39 -94.80 20.61
C THR A 146 33.79 -94.08 21.83
N LEU A 147 34.15 -94.52 23.04
CA LEU A 147 33.78 -93.84 24.28
C LEU A 147 34.43 -92.45 24.40
N HIS A 148 35.68 -92.29 23.97
CA HIS A 148 36.35 -90.98 23.98
C HIS A 148 35.69 -90.01 23.01
N ARG A 149 35.42 -90.45 21.77
CA ARG A 149 34.66 -89.67 20.78
C ARG A 149 33.29 -89.23 21.31
N LEU A 150 32.54 -90.13 21.95
CA LEU A 150 31.25 -89.80 22.55
C LEU A 150 31.37 -88.79 23.71
N ARG A 151 32.45 -88.84 24.48
CA ARG A 151 32.73 -87.82 25.51
C ARG A 151 33.02 -86.47 24.88
N ASP A 152 33.84 -86.44 23.84
CA ASP A 152 34.16 -85.19 23.13
C ASP A 152 32.90 -84.58 22.51
N GLU A 153 32.08 -85.38 21.83
CA GLU A 153 30.78 -84.96 21.29
C GLU A 153 29.85 -84.42 22.38
N LYS A 154 29.81 -85.07 23.55
CA LYS A 154 29.05 -84.56 24.70
C LYS A 154 29.59 -83.20 25.17
N THR A 155 30.92 -83.02 25.26
CA THR A 155 31.50 -81.74 25.69
C THR A 155 31.20 -80.62 24.70
N VAL A 156 31.31 -80.89 23.40
CA VAL A 156 30.95 -79.94 22.33
C VAL A 156 29.47 -79.61 22.39
N TYR A 157 28.60 -80.60 22.59
CA TYR A 157 27.15 -80.37 22.74
C TYR A 157 26.82 -79.51 23.97
N LEU A 158 27.49 -79.75 25.11
CA LEU A 158 27.29 -78.92 26.31
C LEU A 158 27.77 -77.48 26.09
N GLN A 159 28.89 -77.28 25.40
CA GLN A 159 29.36 -75.94 25.02
C GLN A 159 28.40 -75.27 24.06
N TRP A 160 27.92 -75.98 23.04
CA TRP A 160 26.92 -75.48 22.10
C TRP A 160 25.63 -75.10 22.82
N SER A 161 25.13 -75.92 23.74
CA SER A 161 23.93 -75.65 24.54
C SER A 161 24.11 -74.40 25.40
N LYS A 162 25.27 -74.25 26.06
CA LYS A 162 25.59 -73.03 26.83
C LYS A 162 25.64 -71.80 25.93
N ASN A 163 26.35 -71.87 24.81
CA ASN A 163 26.44 -70.77 23.85
C ASN A 163 25.06 -70.42 23.29
N GLN A 164 24.21 -71.41 23.02
CA GLN A 164 22.84 -71.19 22.57
C GLN A 164 22.02 -70.43 23.62
N THR A 165 22.12 -70.81 24.90
CA THR A 165 21.45 -70.07 25.97
C THR A 165 21.98 -68.63 26.13
N ASP A 166 23.29 -68.43 25.92
CA ASP A 166 23.90 -67.09 25.96
C ASP A 166 23.47 -66.25 24.74
N ILE A 167 23.36 -66.85 23.55
CA ILE A 167 22.83 -66.22 22.34
C ILE A 167 21.37 -65.80 22.57
N GLU A 168 20.50 -66.71 23.01
CA GLU A 168 19.10 -66.38 23.29
C GLU A 168 18.96 -65.27 24.33
N ARG A 169 19.82 -65.26 25.35
CA ARG A 169 19.86 -64.19 26.35
C ARG A 169 20.26 -62.86 25.72
N ASN A 170 21.28 -62.83 24.87
CA ASN A 170 21.74 -61.62 24.19
C ASN A 170 20.72 -61.11 23.17
N GLU A 171 20.08 -62.01 22.40
CA GLU A 171 18.99 -61.68 21.48
C GLU A 171 17.84 -60.99 22.22
N ARG A 172 17.44 -61.49 23.39
CA ARG A 172 16.42 -60.83 24.22
C ARG A 172 16.84 -59.42 24.63
N PHE A 173 18.12 -59.18 24.92
CA PHE A 173 18.61 -57.84 25.24
C PHE A 173 18.61 -56.92 24.03
N VAL A 174 18.99 -57.41 22.86
CA VAL A 174 18.94 -56.63 21.61
C VAL A 174 17.50 -56.23 21.30
N VAL A 175 16.56 -57.18 21.33
CA VAL A 175 15.14 -56.92 21.10
C VAL A 175 14.57 -55.94 22.15
N ALA A 176 14.96 -56.08 23.42
CA ALA A 176 14.54 -55.14 24.46
C ALA A 176 15.09 -53.73 24.22
N TYR A 177 16.35 -53.61 23.79
CA TYR A 177 16.97 -52.33 23.45
C TYR A 177 16.28 -51.69 22.25
N GLU A 178 16.10 -52.43 21.14
CA GLU A 178 15.38 -51.98 19.95
C GLU A 178 13.96 -51.52 20.29
N TYR A 179 13.25 -52.26 21.15
CA TYR A 179 11.93 -51.87 21.63
C TYR A 179 11.97 -50.55 22.40
N THR A 180 12.94 -50.38 23.32
CA THR A 180 13.06 -49.14 24.10
C THR A 180 13.44 -47.94 23.24
N GLU A 181 14.28 -48.14 22.22
CA GLU A 181 14.66 -47.10 21.26
C GLU A 181 13.45 -46.70 20.39
N ALA A 182 12.74 -47.69 19.85
CA ALA A 182 11.50 -47.45 19.10
C ALA A 182 10.45 -46.73 19.96
N GLN A 183 10.32 -47.07 21.25
CA GLN A 183 9.40 -46.40 22.16
C GLN A 183 9.79 -44.95 22.43
N LYS A 184 11.08 -44.65 22.59
CA LYS A 184 11.57 -43.27 22.73
C LYS A 184 11.32 -42.46 21.46
N LEU A 185 11.60 -43.04 20.29
CA LEU A 185 11.38 -42.41 19.01
C LEU A 185 9.89 -42.13 18.77
N LEU A 186 9.02 -43.08 19.14
CA LEU A 186 7.57 -42.90 19.10
C LEU A 186 7.12 -41.75 20.01
N SER A 187 7.65 -41.67 21.23
CA SER A 187 7.34 -40.57 22.17
C SER A 187 7.77 -39.22 21.61
N LEU A 188 8.99 -39.13 21.05
CA LEU A 188 9.50 -37.90 20.44
C LEU A 188 8.59 -37.45 19.28
N HIS A 189 8.24 -38.36 18.38
CA HIS A 189 7.37 -38.04 17.25
C HIS A 189 5.93 -37.74 17.68
N ALA A 190 5.44 -38.34 18.76
CA ALA A 190 4.15 -37.98 19.33
C ALA A 190 4.15 -36.54 19.86
N ASP A 191 5.23 -36.13 20.56
CA ASP A 191 5.40 -34.75 21.04
C ASP A 191 5.53 -33.76 19.86
N GLU A 192 6.28 -34.11 18.81
CA GLU A 192 6.38 -33.32 17.58
C GLU A 192 5.03 -33.18 16.86
N ALA A 193 4.26 -34.26 16.77
CA ALA A 193 2.93 -34.26 16.17
C ALA A 193 1.95 -33.39 16.97
N GLU A 194 2.00 -33.43 18.29
CA GLU A 194 1.18 -32.57 19.14
C GLU A 194 1.57 -31.09 18.98
N ASN A 195 2.87 -30.78 18.94
CA ASN A 195 3.35 -29.42 18.68
C ASN A 195 2.91 -28.90 17.31
N MET A 196 2.99 -29.74 16.27
CA MET A 196 2.48 -29.39 14.94
C MET A 196 0.97 -29.17 14.96
N ARG A 197 0.21 -29.99 15.68
CA ARG A 197 -1.25 -29.83 15.83
C ARG A 197 -1.61 -28.51 16.49
N VAL A 198 -0.93 -28.15 17.58
CA VAL A 198 -1.10 -26.84 18.25
C VAL A 198 -0.76 -25.68 17.31
N GLN A 199 0.27 -25.83 16.47
CA GLN A 199 0.63 -24.79 15.51
C GLN A 199 -0.40 -24.66 14.38
N ILE A 200 -0.98 -25.77 13.91
CA ILE A 200 -2.09 -25.77 12.96
C ILE A 200 -3.30 -25.05 13.56
N GLU A 201 -3.69 -25.36 14.79
CA GLU A 201 -4.82 -24.70 15.47
C GLU A 201 -4.61 -23.19 15.63
N LYS A 202 -3.38 -22.76 15.97
CA LYS A 202 -3.02 -21.32 16.00
C LYS A 202 -3.13 -20.67 14.62
N ASN A 203 -2.66 -21.33 13.58
CA ASN A 203 -2.72 -20.82 12.22
C ASN A 203 -4.18 -20.74 11.73
N ASP A 204 -5.01 -21.74 12.03
CA ASP A 204 -6.44 -21.74 11.71
C ASP A 204 -7.17 -20.59 12.42
N GLY A 205 -6.86 -20.36 13.69
CA GLY A 205 -7.38 -19.20 14.43
C GLY A 205 -6.96 -17.86 13.79
N ALA A 206 -5.70 -17.74 13.37
CA ALA A 206 -5.22 -16.54 12.66
C ALA A 206 -5.91 -16.36 11.30
N ILE A 207 -6.17 -17.46 10.57
CA ILE A 207 -6.91 -17.44 9.31
C ILE A 207 -8.34 -16.98 9.52
N GLU A 208 -9.03 -17.40 10.58
CA GLU A 208 -10.38 -16.91 10.90
C GLU A 208 -10.39 -15.41 11.19
N VAL A 209 -9.42 -14.90 11.96
CA VAL A 209 -9.30 -13.46 12.23
C VAL A 209 -9.11 -12.69 10.93
N ILE A 210 -8.19 -13.13 10.06
CA ILE A 210 -7.92 -12.49 8.77
C ILE A 210 -9.16 -12.56 7.86
N LYS A 211 -9.88 -13.67 7.81
CA LYS A 211 -11.13 -13.79 7.04
C LYS A 211 -12.19 -12.80 7.53
N ASN A 212 -12.33 -12.64 8.85
CA ASN A 212 -13.26 -11.67 9.42
C ASN A 212 -12.85 -10.23 9.08
N GLU A 213 -11.55 -9.92 9.11
CA GLU A 213 -11.04 -8.61 8.67
C GLU A 213 -11.29 -8.36 7.19
N ILE A 214 -11.08 -9.35 6.32
CA ILE A 214 -11.40 -9.25 4.88
C ILE A 214 -12.88 -8.93 4.69
N ILE A 215 -13.78 -9.63 5.38
CA ILE A 215 -15.23 -9.38 5.29
C ILE A 215 -15.58 -7.96 5.76
N LEU A 216 -14.94 -7.47 6.82
CA LEU A 216 -15.13 -6.10 7.29
C LEU A 216 -14.63 -5.09 6.26
N LYS A 217 -13.45 -5.33 5.67
CA LYS A 217 -12.87 -4.47 4.63
C LYS A 217 -13.69 -4.48 3.35
N ASP A 218 -14.25 -5.62 2.95
CA ASP A 218 -15.14 -5.71 1.80
C ASP A 218 -16.45 -4.94 2.03
N LYS A 219 -16.98 -4.97 3.26
CA LYS A 219 -18.14 -4.13 3.64
C LYS A 219 -17.80 -2.65 3.62
N GLU A 220 -16.65 -2.25 4.19
CA GLU A 220 -16.17 -0.87 4.13
C GLU A 220 -15.99 -0.41 2.68
N MET A 221 -15.41 -1.26 1.81
CA MET A 221 -15.26 -0.99 0.39
C MET A 221 -16.61 -0.85 -0.32
N ALA A 222 -17.59 -1.71 -0.03
CA ALA A 222 -18.93 -1.60 -0.58
C ALA A 222 -19.62 -0.31 -0.13
N ASP A 223 -19.51 0.04 1.16
CA ASP A 223 -20.06 1.27 1.72
C ASP A 223 -19.41 2.50 1.09
N ILE A 224 -18.07 2.52 0.96
CA ILE A 224 -17.33 3.60 0.28
C ILE A 224 -17.76 3.69 -1.18
N THR A 225 -17.86 2.57 -1.89
CA THR A 225 -18.26 2.56 -3.31
C THR A 225 -19.70 3.06 -3.47
N SER A 226 -20.60 2.72 -2.53
CA SER A 226 -21.98 3.21 -2.54
C SER A 226 -22.07 4.72 -2.25
N ARG A 227 -21.28 5.22 -1.29
CA ARG A 227 -21.17 6.64 -0.99
C ARG A 227 -20.58 7.39 -2.16
N LEU A 228 -19.49 6.88 -2.73
CA LEU A 228 -18.84 7.42 -3.91
C LEU A 228 -19.85 7.53 -5.05
N ASN A 229 -20.56 6.46 -5.38
CA ASN A 229 -21.54 6.50 -6.47
C ASN A 229 -22.68 7.48 -6.19
N ASN A 230 -23.17 7.59 -4.95
CA ASN A 230 -24.24 8.53 -4.59
C ASN A 230 -23.78 10.00 -4.62
N GLU A 231 -22.63 10.29 -4.03
CA GLU A 231 -22.03 11.63 -4.00
C GLU A 231 -21.61 12.06 -5.41
N PHE A 232 -20.87 11.21 -6.13
CA PHE A 232 -20.47 11.47 -7.52
C PHE A 232 -21.67 11.61 -8.44
N ALA A 233 -22.74 10.82 -8.31
CA ALA A 233 -23.91 10.99 -9.16
C ALA A 233 -24.59 12.35 -8.93
N SER A 234 -24.62 12.84 -7.69
CA SER A 234 -25.24 14.13 -7.36
C SER A 234 -24.37 15.32 -7.78
N GLU A 235 -23.08 15.29 -7.47
CA GLU A 235 -22.13 16.36 -7.81
C GLU A 235 -21.88 16.42 -9.31
N HIS A 236 -21.68 15.27 -9.97
CA HIS A 236 -21.44 15.25 -11.42
C HIS A 236 -22.67 15.69 -12.22
N LYS A 237 -23.89 15.49 -11.69
CA LYS A 237 -25.11 16.01 -12.30
C LYS A 237 -25.20 17.53 -12.15
N ASN A 238 -24.82 18.07 -10.98
CA ASN A 238 -24.80 19.51 -10.74
C ASN A 238 -23.71 20.21 -11.57
N VAL A 239 -22.49 19.67 -11.59
CA VAL A 239 -21.37 20.22 -12.38
C VAL A 239 -21.68 20.16 -13.87
N ARG A 240 -22.28 19.06 -14.38
CA ARG A 240 -22.75 19.03 -15.77
C ARG A 240 -23.83 20.07 -16.06
N ALA A 241 -24.77 20.28 -15.14
CA ALA A 241 -25.80 21.30 -15.31
C ALA A 241 -25.19 22.71 -15.32
N GLU A 242 -24.18 22.96 -14.48
CA GLU A 242 -23.42 24.21 -14.49
C GLU A 242 -22.61 24.39 -15.78
N GLU A 243 -21.92 23.35 -16.25
CA GLU A 243 -21.18 23.34 -17.52
C GLU A 243 -22.12 23.63 -18.69
N GLU A 244 -23.29 22.99 -18.74
CA GLU A 244 -24.28 23.19 -19.79
C GLU A 244 -24.88 24.61 -19.74
N ASN A 245 -25.12 25.15 -18.55
CA ASN A 245 -25.58 26.53 -18.38
C ASN A 245 -24.51 27.55 -18.79
N LEU A 246 -23.25 27.31 -18.43
CA LEU A 246 -22.12 28.14 -18.84
C LEU A 246 -21.95 28.09 -20.37
N ALA A 247 -22.02 26.90 -20.97
CA ALA A 247 -21.95 26.73 -22.42
C ALA A 247 -23.09 27.50 -23.12
N LYS A 248 -24.33 27.41 -22.62
CA LYS A 248 -25.47 28.21 -23.12
C LYS A 248 -25.23 29.71 -22.99
N ALA A 249 -24.67 30.16 -21.86
CA ALA A 249 -24.34 31.56 -21.64
C ALA A 249 -23.24 32.05 -22.60
N VAL A 250 -22.20 31.25 -22.83
CA VAL A 250 -21.12 31.54 -23.79
C VAL A 250 -21.66 31.61 -25.21
N VAL A 251 -22.52 30.68 -25.63
CA VAL A 251 -23.15 30.73 -26.96
C VAL A 251 -24.00 31.99 -27.12
N LYS A 252 -24.80 32.35 -26.10
CA LYS A 252 -25.62 33.57 -26.12
C LYS A 252 -24.78 34.86 -26.15
N ALA A 253 -23.68 34.89 -25.41
CA ALA A 253 -22.73 36.01 -25.42
C ALA A 253 -22.03 36.12 -26.79
N THR A 254 -21.65 34.98 -27.38
CA THR A 254 -20.98 34.93 -28.70
C THR A 254 -21.92 35.39 -29.80
N SER A 255 -23.19 34.95 -29.81
CA SER A 255 -24.17 35.42 -30.80
C SER A 255 -24.49 36.90 -30.64
N SER A 256 -24.61 37.39 -29.40
CA SER A 256 -24.81 38.82 -29.12
C SER A 256 -23.61 39.67 -29.58
N TRP A 257 -22.39 39.16 -29.41
CA TRP A 257 -21.17 39.80 -29.89
C TRP A 257 -21.12 39.82 -31.43
N GLN A 258 -21.43 38.71 -32.09
CA GLN A 258 -21.50 38.63 -33.56
C GLN A 258 -22.53 39.61 -34.13
N HIS A 259 -23.72 39.69 -33.54
CA HIS A 259 -24.74 40.66 -33.95
C HIS A 259 -24.25 42.10 -33.81
N LYS A 260 -23.60 42.46 -32.69
CA LYS A 260 -23.03 43.80 -32.51
C LYS A 260 -21.85 44.09 -33.44
N GLU A 261 -21.03 43.08 -33.76
CA GLU A 261 -19.95 43.23 -34.73
C GLU A 261 -20.50 43.48 -36.14
N GLU A 262 -21.56 42.78 -36.52
CA GLU A 262 -22.23 42.95 -37.81
C GLU A 262 -22.94 44.31 -37.90
N GLU A 263 -23.66 44.73 -36.86
CA GLU A 263 -24.22 46.09 -36.74
C GLU A 263 -23.15 47.18 -36.83
N SER A 264 -21.99 46.97 -36.20
CA SER A 264 -20.87 47.92 -36.30
C SER A 264 -20.30 47.97 -37.72
N LYS A 265 -20.24 46.85 -38.45
CA LYS A 265 -19.78 46.79 -39.84
C LYS A 265 -20.78 47.46 -40.79
N THR A 266 -22.08 47.24 -40.61
CA THR A 266 -23.11 47.90 -41.41
C THR A 266 -23.11 49.40 -41.17
N ALA A 267 -23.09 49.84 -39.90
CA ALA A 267 -22.98 51.26 -39.55
C ALA A 267 -21.70 51.92 -40.12
N ALA A 268 -20.55 51.23 -40.07
CA ALA A 268 -19.32 51.73 -40.67
C ALA A 268 -19.42 51.87 -42.20
N ASN A 269 -20.10 50.94 -42.88
CA ASN A 269 -20.35 51.02 -44.31
C ASN A 269 -21.34 52.13 -44.67
N GLU A 270 -22.36 52.38 -43.85
CA GLU A 270 -23.29 53.51 -44.03
C GLU A 270 -22.57 54.85 -43.86
N VAL A 271 -21.70 55.00 -42.87
CA VAL A 271 -20.87 56.21 -42.69
C VAL A 271 -19.95 56.42 -43.90
N LYS A 272 -19.35 55.37 -44.46
CA LYS A 272 -18.55 55.47 -45.69
C LYS A 272 -19.40 55.93 -46.88
N LYS A 273 -20.58 55.35 -47.09
CA LYS A 273 -21.51 55.76 -48.15
C LYS A 273 -21.95 57.22 -47.99
N ALA A 274 -22.28 57.64 -46.77
CA ALA A 274 -22.67 59.01 -46.46
C ALA A 274 -21.53 60.02 -46.73
N LYS A 275 -20.28 59.66 -46.40
CA LYS A 275 -19.10 60.49 -46.73
C LYS A 275 -18.89 60.63 -48.24
N VAL A 276 -19.04 59.55 -49.01
CA VAL A 276 -18.93 59.61 -50.47
C VAL A 276 -20.03 60.50 -51.06
N LEU A 277 -21.28 60.29 -50.65
CA LEU A 277 -22.42 61.12 -51.04
C LEU A 277 -22.20 62.61 -50.70
N PHE A 278 -21.71 62.91 -49.50
CA PHE A 278 -21.40 64.28 -49.10
C PHE A 278 -20.32 64.92 -50.00
N SER A 279 -19.29 64.16 -50.37
CA SER A 279 -18.25 64.67 -51.28
C SER A 279 -18.76 64.89 -52.71
N GLU A 280 -19.70 64.06 -53.18
CA GLU A 280 -20.35 64.21 -54.48
C GLU A 280 -21.29 65.41 -54.51
N THR A 281 -22.10 65.60 -53.46
CA THR A 281 -23.00 66.76 -53.35
C THR A 281 -22.21 68.07 -53.23
N GLN A 282 -21.06 68.06 -52.55
CA GLN A 282 -20.18 69.22 -52.46
C GLN A 282 -19.60 69.59 -53.84
N LYS A 283 -19.15 68.61 -54.64
CA LYS A 283 -18.69 68.87 -56.02
C LYS A 283 -19.82 69.37 -56.92
N LEU A 284 -21.04 68.85 -56.76
CA LEU A 284 -22.22 69.31 -57.49
C LEU A 284 -22.57 70.77 -57.15
N LEU A 285 -22.43 71.17 -55.88
CA LEU A 285 -22.62 72.55 -55.44
C LEU A 285 -21.60 73.49 -56.09
N GLU A 286 -20.32 73.12 -56.13
CA GLU A 286 -19.27 73.92 -56.80
C GLU A 286 -19.57 74.11 -58.30
N VAL A 287 -19.98 73.03 -58.99
CA VAL A 287 -20.37 73.11 -60.42
C VAL A 287 -21.58 74.02 -60.60
N LYS A 288 -22.59 73.94 -59.72
CA LYS A 288 -23.79 74.79 -59.79
C LYS A 288 -23.47 76.25 -59.48
N ASP A 289 -22.59 76.54 -58.54
CA ASP A 289 -22.14 77.91 -58.25
C ASP A 289 -21.40 78.51 -59.45
N ASP A 290 -20.60 77.72 -60.17
CA ASP A 290 -19.92 78.18 -61.38
C ASP A 290 -20.86 78.36 -62.58
N GLU A 291 -21.91 77.53 -62.71
CA GLU A 291 -23.00 77.75 -63.67
C GLU A 291 -23.76 79.04 -63.36
N ILE A 292 -24.11 79.29 -62.10
CA ILE A 292 -24.79 80.52 -61.67
C ILE A 292 -23.94 81.75 -62.01
N LYS A 293 -22.63 81.72 -61.73
CA LYS A 293 -21.72 82.83 -62.07
C LYS A 293 -21.68 83.10 -63.59
N LYS A 294 -21.62 82.05 -64.42
CA LYS A 294 -21.66 82.19 -65.88
C LYS A 294 -22.97 82.80 -66.34
N GLU A 295 -24.09 82.35 -65.79
CA GLU A 295 -25.40 82.82 -66.20
C GLU A 295 -25.68 84.25 -65.73
N THR A 296 -25.20 84.64 -64.54
CA THR A 296 -25.23 86.05 -64.13
C THR A 296 -24.41 86.95 -65.06
N SER A 297 -23.23 86.50 -65.53
CA SER A 297 -22.43 87.26 -66.51
C SER A 297 -23.12 87.36 -67.87
N ASN A 298 -23.82 86.31 -68.31
CA ASN A 298 -24.58 86.31 -69.56
C ASN A 298 -25.77 87.28 -69.49
N ILE A 299 -26.52 87.27 -68.39
CA ILE A 299 -27.62 88.22 -68.16
C ILE A 299 -27.13 89.66 -68.19
N GLU A 300 -25.96 89.94 -67.61
CA GLU A 300 -25.38 91.27 -67.57
C GLU A 300 -24.93 91.76 -68.96
N LYS A 301 -24.35 90.88 -69.78
CA LYS A 301 -24.06 91.15 -71.20
C LYS A 301 -25.33 91.41 -72.01
N CYS A 302 -26.36 90.58 -71.84
CA CYS A 302 -27.64 90.78 -72.52
C CYS A 302 -28.30 92.11 -72.13
N ARG A 303 -28.23 92.53 -70.87
CA ARG A 303 -28.70 93.85 -70.44
C ARG A 303 -27.95 94.99 -71.12
N GLN A 304 -26.63 94.88 -71.27
CA GLN A 304 -25.84 95.89 -71.99
C GLN A 304 -26.19 95.96 -73.48
N SER A 305 -26.35 94.81 -74.15
CA SER A 305 -26.77 94.77 -75.56
C SER A 305 -28.19 95.31 -75.77
N LEU A 306 -29.13 94.98 -74.88
CA LEU A 306 -30.49 95.52 -74.92
C LEU A 306 -30.46 97.05 -74.87
N ASN A 307 -29.65 97.62 -73.96
CA ASN A 307 -29.55 99.06 -73.80
C ASN A 307 -28.98 99.75 -75.05
N GLN A 308 -27.99 99.13 -75.71
CA GLN A 308 -27.43 99.62 -76.97
C GLN A 308 -28.45 99.59 -78.12
N GLU A 309 -29.24 98.53 -78.23
CA GLU A 309 -30.28 98.44 -79.28
C GLU A 309 -31.42 99.44 -79.05
N THR A 310 -31.82 99.73 -77.81
CA THR A 310 -32.79 100.80 -77.55
C THR A 310 -32.31 102.18 -77.99
N VAL A 311 -31.02 102.49 -77.82
CA VAL A 311 -30.43 103.76 -78.28
C VAL A 311 -30.41 103.82 -79.82
N LYS A 312 -30.08 102.72 -80.50
CA LYS A 312 -30.14 102.64 -81.96
C LYS A 312 -31.57 102.76 -82.48
N LEU A 313 -32.55 102.15 -81.82
CA LEU A 313 -33.95 102.22 -82.23
C LEU A 313 -34.48 103.65 -82.13
N GLN A 314 -34.09 104.41 -81.10
CA GLN A 314 -34.37 105.86 -81.04
C GLN A 314 -33.74 106.65 -82.19
N GLN A 315 -32.50 106.35 -82.57
CA GLN A 315 -31.84 107.00 -83.70
C GLN A 315 -32.52 106.65 -85.03
N LEU A 316 -32.82 105.38 -85.25
CA LEU A 316 -33.48 104.89 -86.47
C LEU A 316 -34.93 105.39 -86.58
N GLN A 317 -35.61 105.57 -85.45
CA GLN A 317 -36.94 106.14 -85.42
C GLN A 317 -36.91 107.62 -85.80
N ASN A 318 -35.90 108.38 -85.35
CA ASN A 318 -35.67 109.74 -85.83
C ASN A 318 -35.33 109.76 -87.34
N GLU A 319 -34.51 108.82 -87.82
CA GLU A 319 -34.17 108.72 -89.25
C GLU A 319 -35.35 108.30 -90.13
N TYR A 320 -36.18 107.36 -89.68
CA TYR A 320 -37.40 106.95 -90.39
C TYR A 320 -38.43 108.08 -90.43
N GLN A 321 -38.54 108.84 -89.33
CA GLN A 321 -39.38 110.02 -89.29
C GLN A 321 -38.87 111.12 -90.23
N ASN A 322 -37.54 111.24 -90.40
CA ASN A 322 -36.93 112.10 -91.41
C ASN A 322 -37.14 111.58 -92.85
N MET A 323 -37.15 110.26 -93.07
CA MET A 323 -37.38 109.65 -94.40
C MET A 323 -38.84 109.71 -94.85
N CYS A 324 -39.81 109.43 -93.97
CA CYS A 324 -41.23 109.55 -94.29
C CYS A 324 -41.67 111.01 -94.50
N ALA A 325 -40.90 111.98 -93.99
CA ALA A 325 -41.12 113.40 -94.20
C ALA A 325 -40.54 113.95 -95.52
N GLY A 326 -39.71 113.19 -96.25
CA GLY A 326 -39.37 113.48 -97.66
C GLY A 326 -38.72 114.84 -97.94
N ILE A 327 -37.79 115.31 -97.09
CA ILE A 327 -37.09 116.60 -97.25
C ILE A 327 -35.58 116.36 -97.22
N SER A 328 -34.90 116.66 -98.33
CA SER A 328 -33.44 116.82 -98.34
C SER A 328 -33.08 118.09 -97.56
N SER A 329 -32.31 117.92 -96.49
CA SER A 329 -31.44 118.92 -95.84
C SER A 329 -31.86 120.41 -95.88
N SER A 330 -32.05 120.92 -94.66
CA SER A 330 -32.09 122.32 -94.20
C SER A 330 -33.48 122.97 -94.07
N GLN A 331 -33.84 123.10 -92.79
CA GLN A 331 -34.57 124.17 -92.11
C GLN A 331 -35.88 124.71 -92.73
N ASP A 332 -36.89 124.52 -91.89
CA ASP A 332 -38.07 125.35 -91.69
C ASP A 332 -39.26 125.17 -92.64
N GLU A 333 -40.29 124.60 -91.99
CA GLU A 333 -41.67 125.04 -92.01
C GLU A 333 -42.51 124.78 -93.28
N THR A 334 -43.24 123.67 -93.12
CA THR A 334 -44.69 123.60 -93.32
C THR A 334 -45.23 123.81 -94.73
N SER A 335 -45.70 122.72 -95.33
CA SER A 335 -46.92 122.80 -96.13
C SER A 335 -47.67 121.47 -96.10
N ALA A 336 -48.54 121.33 -95.10
CA ALA A 336 -49.74 120.52 -95.21
C ALA A 336 -50.91 121.48 -94.94
N THR A 337 -51.93 121.46 -95.79
CA THR A 337 -53.05 122.41 -95.83
C THR A 337 -53.63 122.73 -94.44
N LEU A 338 -53.71 124.02 -94.11
CA LEU A 338 -54.06 124.58 -92.79
C LEU A 338 -55.33 123.98 -92.17
N ALA A 339 -56.32 123.63 -93.00
CA ALA A 339 -57.58 123.05 -92.55
C ALA A 339 -57.41 121.64 -91.93
N ASP A 340 -56.48 120.82 -92.45
CA ASP A 340 -56.22 119.48 -91.90
C ASP A 340 -55.34 119.54 -90.66
N GLN A 341 -54.37 120.46 -90.60
CA GLN A 341 -53.62 120.71 -89.37
C GLN A 341 -54.51 121.26 -88.26
N ILE A 342 -55.45 122.16 -88.58
CA ILE A 342 -56.41 122.69 -87.60
C ILE A 342 -57.35 121.59 -87.10
N ASN A 343 -57.86 120.72 -87.99
CA ASN A 343 -58.73 119.61 -87.58
C ASN A 343 -57.98 118.56 -86.74
N LYS A 344 -56.73 118.24 -87.10
CA LYS A 344 -55.88 117.35 -86.29
C LYS A 344 -55.51 117.99 -84.96
N ALA A 345 -55.12 119.27 -84.95
CA ALA A 345 -54.83 120.01 -83.72
C ALA A 345 -56.06 120.13 -82.81
N HIS A 346 -57.27 120.31 -83.37
CA HIS A 346 -58.51 120.30 -82.58
C HIS A 346 -58.84 118.91 -82.02
N SER A 347 -58.68 117.86 -82.83
CA SER A 347 -58.84 116.47 -82.38
C SER A 347 -57.84 116.13 -81.28
N ASP A 348 -56.57 116.47 -81.48
CA ASP A 348 -55.48 116.24 -80.53
C ASP A 348 -55.65 117.10 -79.27
N ALA A 349 -56.14 118.33 -79.38
CA ALA A 349 -56.47 119.18 -78.24
C ALA A 349 -57.62 118.60 -77.41
N ASN A 350 -58.67 118.06 -78.05
CA ASN A 350 -59.78 117.41 -77.35
C ASN A 350 -59.36 116.08 -76.69
N VAL A 351 -58.51 115.30 -77.35
CA VAL A 351 -57.91 114.08 -76.78
C VAL A 351 -56.97 114.43 -75.63
N ALA A 352 -56.16 115.48 -75.76
CA ALA A 352 -55.28 115.97 -74.71
C ALA A 352 -56.05 116.52 -73.51
N ASP A 353 -57.15 117.25 -73.71
CA ASP A 353 -58.02 117.74 -72.64
C ASP A 353 -58.71 116.58 -71.90
N SER A 354 -59.18 115.57 -72.64
CA SER A 354 -59.77 114.36 -72.05
C SER A 354 -58.74 113.57 -71.24
N LYS A 355 -57.52 113.39 -71.77
CA LYS A 355 -56.40 112.76 -71.04
C LYS A 355 -55.97 113.60 -69.83
N GLY A 356 -55.98 114.93 -69.95
CA GLY A 356 -55.67 115.87 -68.87
C GLY A 356 -56.68 115.76 -67.72
N LYS A 357 -57.98 115.68 -68.03
CA LYS A 357 -59.04 115.46 -67.03
C LYS A 357 -58.90 114.10 -66.34
N GLN A 358 -58.61 113.02 -67.09
CA GLN A 358 -58.35 111.70 -66.51
C GLN A 358 -57.10 111.68 -65.62
N ALA A 359 -56.00 112.30 -66.05
CA ALA A 359 -54.78 112.42 -65.27
C ALA A 359 -55.02 113.21 -63.98
N LYS A 360 -55.80 114.30 -64.05
CA LYS A 360 -56.14 115.13 -62.88
C LYS A 360 -57.00 114.36 -61.86
N MET A 361 -57.94 113.54 -62.32
CA MET A 361 -58.67 112.62 -61.42
C MET A 361 -57.75 111.58 -60.78
N LYS A 362 -56.83 110.97 -61.54
CA LYS A 362 -55.84 110.01 -61.01
C LYS A 362 -54.92 110.66 -59.97
N ILE A 363 -54.41 111.87 -60.23
CA ILE A 363 -53.58 112.62 -59.29
C ILE A 363 -54.36 112.94 -58.00
N ASN A 364 -55.63 113.34 -58.11
CA ASN A 364 -56.47 113.59 -56.93
C ASN A 364 -56.75 112.31 -56.12
N HIS A 365 -56.90 111.16 -56.78
CA HIS A 365 -57.08 109.88 -56.10
C HIS A 365 -55.79 109.41 -55.42
N ILE A 366 -54.66 109.45 -56.13
CA ILE A 366 -53.34 109.05 -55.62
C ILE A 366 -52.91 109.96 -54.48
N SER A 367 -53.11 111.28 -54.58
CA SER A 367 -52.78 112.21 -53.48
C SER A 367 -53.62 112.01 -52.24
N LYS A 368 -54.90 111.58 -52.37
CA LYS A 368 -55.70 111.14 -51.22
C LYS A 368 -55.14 109.86 -50.60
N ILE A 369 -54.77 108.88 -51.42
CA ILE A 369 -54.15 107.62 -50.95
C ILE A 369 -52.83 107.92 -50.23
N LEU A 370 -51.96 108.74 -50.81
CA LEU A 370 -50.68 109.16 -50.23
C LEU A 370 -50.88 109.80 -48.86
N LYS A 371 -51.84 110.71 -48.72
CA LYS A 371 -52.16 111.31 -47.41
C LYS A 371 -52.68 110.28 -46.39
N THR A 372 -53.39 109.25 -46.83
CA THR A 372 -53.84 108.18 -45.92
C THR A 372 -52.71 107.23 -45.55
N THR A 373 -51.85 106.85 -46.51
CA THR A 373 -50.72 105.95 -46.26
C THR A 373 -49.62 106.62 -45.45
N GLU A 374 -49.34 107.92 -45.64
CA GLU A 374 -48.42 108.68 -44.79
C GLU A 374 -48.90 108.77 -43.34
N LYS A 375 -50.21 108.91 -43.11
CA LYS A 375 -50.78 108.89 -41.76
C LYS A 375 -50.64 107.52 -41.11
N GLU A 376 -50.80 106.44 -41.88
CA GLU A 376 -50.63 105.08 -41.38
C GLU A 376 -49.15 104.76 -41.12
N LEU A 377 -48.25 105.18 -42.01
CA LEU A 377 -46.81 105.04 -41.85
C LEU A 377 -46.32 105.73 -40.57
N LYS A 378 -46.78 106.96 -40.29
CA LYS A 378 -46.46 107.66 -39.03
C LYS A 378 -47.01 106.96 -37.78
N LYS A 379 -48.12 106.22 -37.88
CA LYS A 379 -48.62 105.40 -36.76
C LYS A 379 -47.75 104.16 -36.56
N GLN A 380 -47.37 103.49 -37.65
CA GLN A 380 -46.50 102.32 -37.61
C GLN A 380 -45.09 102.65 -37.13
N GLU A 381 -44.51 103.79 -37.53
CA GLU A 381 -43.21 104.27 -37.04
C GLU A 381 -43.23 104.46 -35.51
N LYS A 382 -44.27 105.09 -34.96
CA LYS A 382 -44.45 105.22 -33.50
C LYS A 382 -44.60 103.87 -32.81
N ALA A 383 -45.29 102.91 -33.43
CA ALA A 383 -45.42 101.56 -32.91
C ALA A 383 -44.06 100.83 -32.89
N VAL A 384 -43.27 100.97 -33.96
CA VAL A 384 -41.91 100.42 -34.06
C VAL A 384 -40.98 101.03 -33.02
N GLU A 385 -40.99 102.34 -32.83
CA GLU A 385 -40.22 103.02 -31.75
C GLU A 385 -40.61 102.52 -30.34
N SER A 386 -41.91 102.27 -30.11
CA SER A 386 -42.37 101.72 -28.83
C SER A 386 -41.93 100.26 -28.60
N LEU A 387 -41.77 99.48 -29.67
CA LEU A 387 -41.32 98.10 -29.60
C LEU A 387 -39.80 97.99 -29.49
N THR A 388 -39.06 98.86 -30.17
CA THR A 388 -37.58 98.91 -30.08
C THR A 388 -37.14 99.36 -28.68
N SER A 389 -37.82 100.34 -28.08
CA SER A 389 -37.57 100.76 -26.70
C SER A 389 -37.88 99.64 -25.69
N LYS A 390 -38.98 98.87 -25.87
CA LYS A 390 -39.26 97.67 -25.04
C LYS A 390 -38.19 96.59 -25.21
N LYS A 391 -37.73 96.34 -26.44
CA LYS A 391 -36.65 95.36 -26.71
C LYS A 391 -35.35 95.79 -26.04
N GLN A 392 -34.99 97.08 -26.10
CA GLN A 392 -33.80 97.61 -25.42
C GLN A 392 -33.91 97.49 -23.90
N ARG A 393 -35.09 97.75 -23.32
CA ARG A 393 -35.31 97.57 -21.87
C ARG A 393 -35.18 96.11 -21.43
N LEU A 394 -35.83 95.19 -22.14
CA LEU A 394 -35.74 93.75 -21.87
C LEU A 394 -34.31 93.23 -22.05
N ALA A 395 -33.57 93.72 -23.07
CA ALA A 395 -32.17 93.37 -23.24
C ALA A 395 -31.29 93.89 -22.10
N GLY A 396 -31.58 95.08 -21.56
CA GLY A 396 -30.94 95.61 -20.35
C GLY A 396 -31.23 94.75 -19.12
N GLU A 397 -32.49 94.41 -18.89
CA GLU A 397 -32.92 93.53 -17.78
C GLU A 397 -32.25 92.15 -17.87
N VAL A 398 -32.16 91.55 -19.08
CA VAL A 398 -31.44 90.29 -19.29
C VAL A 398 -29.95 90.43 -19.00
N LYS A 399 -29.33 91.54 -19.40
CA LYS A 399 -27.90 91.77 -19.16
C LYS A 399 -27.59 92.00 -17.68
N ASP A 400 -28.48 92.68 -16.95
CA ASP A 400 -28.40 92.85 -15.50
C ASP A 400 -28.64 91.53 -14.76
N ILE A 401 -29.55 90.68 -15.24
CA ILE A 401 -29.75 89.33 -14.69
C ILE A 401 -28.52 88.46 -14.96
N GLN A 402 -27.94 88.54 -16.16
CA GLN A 402 -26.72 87.81 -16.52
C GLN A 402 -25.52 88.26 -15.66
N SER A 403 -25.33 89.56 -15.46
CA SER A 403 -24.24 90.07 -14.60
C SER A 403 -24.44 89.67 -13.13
N ARG A 404 -25.68 89.69 -12.62
CA ARG A 404 -26.03 89.16 -11.30
C ARG A 404 -25.76 87.66 -11.18
N LEU A 405 -26.02 86.89 -12.24
CA LEU A 405 -25.72 85.45 -12.31
C LEU A 405 -24.21 85.19 -12.28
N THR A 406 -23.42 85.96 -13.04
CA THR A 406 -21.96 85.82 -13.03
C THR A 406 -21.33 86.26 -11.70
N HIS A 407 -21.94 87.22 -10.99
CA HIS A 407 -21.48 87.64 -9.66
C HIS A 407 -21.76 86.59 -8.55
N LEU A 408 -22.64 85.62 -8.80
CA LEU A 408 -22.97 84.56 -7.85
C LEU A 408 -21.95 83.40 -7.83
N ASN A 409 -20.91 83.40 -8.68
CA ASN A 409 -19.86 82.36 -8.74
C ASN A 409 -20.41 80.90 -8.69
N PHE A 410 -21.63 80.68 -9.16
CA PHE A 410 -22.30 79.38 -9.15
C PHE A 410 -22.08 78.72 -10.51
N SER A 411 -21.27 77.66 -10.54
CA SER A 411 -21.09 76.81 -11.71
C SER A 411 -22.00 75.59 -11.59
N ASP A 412 -22.94 75.46 -12.51
CA ASP A 412 -23.87 74.31 -12.57
C ASP A 412 -23.10 73.00 -12.76
N GLU A 413 -21.95 73.04 -13.42
CA GLU A 413 -21.07 71.87 -13.60
C GLU A 413 -20.42 71.44 -12.28
N ASP A 414 -19.93 72.39 -11.48
CA ASP A 414 -19.32 72.09 -10.17
C ASP A 414 -20.37 71.62 -9.16
N PHE A 415 -21.59 72.19 -9.20
CA PHE A 415 -22.69 71.76 -8.36
C PHE A 415 -23.12 70.32 -8.68
N ASN A 416 -23.31 69.99 -9.96
CA ASN A 416 -23.66 68.64 -10.40
C ASN A 416 -22.52 67.63 -10.12
N ALA A 417 -21.25 68.04 -10.26
CA ALA A 417 -20.10 67.22 -9.93
C ALA A 417 -20.00 66.94 -8.42
N LEU A 418 -20.27 67.94 -7.57
CA LEU A 418 -20.29 67.77 -6.11
C LEU A 418 -21.49 66.94 -5.64
N GLU A 419 -22.66 67.09 -6.27
CA GLU A 419 -23.85 66.30 -5.96
C GLU A 419 -23.68 64.83 -6.32
N SER A 420 -23.12 64.54 -7.51
CA SER A 420 -22.79 63.18 -7.91
C SER A 420 -21.72 62.55 -7.01
N LEU A 421 -20.66 63.28 -6.68
CA LEU A 421 -19.61 62.82 -5.74
C LEU A 421 -20.19 62.55 -4.34
N LYS A 422 -21.09 63.41 -3.84
CA LYS A 422 -21.77 63.20 -2.56
C LYS A 422 -22.60 61.94 -2.59
N TYR A 423 -23.40 61.72 -3.63
CA TYR A 423 -24.21 60.52 -3.78
C TYR A 423 -23.36 59.24 -3.85
N GLU A 424 -22.24 59.27 -4.58
CA GLU A 424 -21.30 58.15 -4.64
C GLU A 424 -20.63 57.86 -3.29
N LEU A 425 -20.24 58.91 -2.55
CA LEU A 425 -19.67 58.78 -1.21
C LEU A 425 -20.70 58.27 -0.20
N GLU A 426 -21.96 58.73 -0.27
CA GLU A 426 -23.08 58.23 0.55
C GLU A 426 -23.32 56.75 0.28
N LYS A 427 -23.42 56.35 -0.99
CA LYS A 427 -23.57 54.95 -1.40
C LYS A 427 -22.38 54.08 -0.96
N SER A 428 -21.17 54.62 -1.03
CA SER A 428 -19.96 53.92 -0.57
C SER A 428 -19.93 53.77 0.95
N CYS A 429 -20.39 54.78 1.70
CA CYS A 429 -20.56 54.71 3.14
C CYS A 429 -21.60 53.66 3.55
N THR A 430 -22.78 53.64 2.90
CA THR A 430 -23.84 52.67 3.22
C THR A 430 -23.40 51.25 2.91
N THR A 431 -22.86 51.00 1.72
CA THR A 431 -22.36 49.67 1.33
C THR A 431 -21.24 49.17 2.25
N THR A 432 -20.29 50.03 2.63
CA THR A 432 -19.23 49.67 3.58
C THR A 432 -19.80 49.40 4.98
N GLN A 433 -20.82 50.16 5.40
CA GLN A 433 -21.47 49.97 6.68
C GLN A 433 -22.29 48.67 6.72
N ASP A 434 -23.04 48.36 5.65
CA ASP A 434 -23.79 47.10 5.48
C ASP A 434 -22.84 45.90 5.47
N HIS A 435 -21.66 46.02 4.83
CA HIS A 435 -20.63 44.98 4.85
C HIS A 435 -20.09 44.74 6.26
N ILE A 436 -19.82 45.80 7.01
CA ILE A 436 -19.41 45.70 8.43
C ILE A 436 -20.50 45.03 9.26
N GLU A 437 -21.77 45.41 9.09
CA GLU A 437 -22.89 44.80 9.82
C GLU A 437 -23.06 43.32 9.48
N THR A 438 -22.91 42.96 8.21
CA THR A 438 -22.96 41.56 7.74
C THR A 438 -21.83 40.73 8.36
N LEU A 439 -20.59 41.22 8.34
CA LEU A 439 -19.45 40.55 8.98
C LEU A 439 -19.61 40.47 10.50
N MET A 440 -20.11 41.53 11.14
CA MET A 440 -20.40 41.52 12.57
C MET A 440 -21.50 40.52 12.93
N ALA A 441 -22.56 40.39 12.12
CA ALA A 441 -23.63 39.43 12.35
C ALA A 441 -23.14 37.98 12.28
N GLN A 442 -22.28 37.65 11.31
CA GLN A 442 -21.65 36.33 11.21
C GLN A 442 -20.78 35.99 12.43
N LEU A 443 -20.17 37.00 13.04
CA LEU A 443 -19.29 36.87 14.19
C LEU A 443 -20.02 36.96 15.54
N GLN A 444 -21.25 37.49 15.56
CA GLN A 444 -22.01 37.80 16.77
C GLN A 444 -22.23 36.56 17.65
N GLY A 445 -22.50 35.40 17.06
CA GLY A 445 -22.68 34.15 17.81
C GLY A 445 -21.46 33.74 18.64
N LYS A 446 -20.24 33.99 18.15
CA LYS A 446 -18.99 33.65 18.85
C LYS A 446 -18.52 34.77 19.78
N LEU A 447 -18.63 36.03 19.35
CA LEU A 447 -18.02 37.21 19.98
C LEU A 447 -18.98 38.07 20.82
N ALA A 448 -20.21 37.62 21.08
CA ALA A 448 -21.14 38.32 21.97
C ALA A 448 -20.82 38.09 23.46
N PHE A 449 -20.42 39.15 24.17
CA PHE A 449 -20.31 39.15 25.62
C PHE A 449 -21.34 40.11 26.20
N ASN A 450 -22.46 39.56 26.68
CA ASN A 450 -23.55 40.31 27.30
C ASN A 450 -23.57 40.01 28.79
N TYR A 451 -23.51 41.04 29.62
CA TYR A 451 -23.62 40.95 31.07
C TYR A 451 -24.56 42.05 31.59
N THR A 452 -25.14 41.80 32.77
CA THR A 452 -25.93 42.81 33.49
C THR A 452 -25.04 43.49 34.52
N ASP A 453 -25.25 44.79 34.73
CA ASP A 453 -24.42 45.57 35.64
C ASP A 453 -24.53 45.00 37.06
N PRO A 454 -23.41 44.53 37.68
CA PRO A 454 -23.45 43.80 38.94
C PRO A 454 -23.77 44.68 40.14
N VAL A 455 -23.56 45.99 40.00
CA VAL A 455 -23.81 47.03 41.01
C VAL A 455 -24.47 48.23 40.33
N ARG A 456 -25.33 48.94 41.05
CA ARG A 456 -25.98 50.17 40.55
C ARG A 456 -24.90 51.26 40.39
N GLY A 457 -24.75 51.81 39.18
CA GLY A 457 -23.69 52.78 38.86
C GLY A 457 -22.32 52.15 38.54
N PHE A 458 -22.30 50.88 38.13
CA PHE A 458 -21.07 50.20 37.74
C PHE A 458 -20.38 50.88 36.54
N ASP A 459 -19.09 51.15 36.68
CA ASP A 459 -18.27 51.68 35.60
C ASP A 459 -17.92 50.56 34.60
N ARG A 460 -18.51 50.64 33.41
CA ARG A 460 -18.28 49.65 32.34
C ARG A 460 -16.88 49.71 31.76
N SER A 461 -16.14 50.80 31.98
CA SER A 461 -14.76 50.96 31.52
C SER A 461 -13.80 49.97 32.16
N LYS A 462 -14.16 49.46 33.35
CA LYS A 462 -13.43 48.40 34.07
C LYS A 462 -13.41 47.06 33.32
N VAL A 463 -14.36 46.87 32.41
CA VAL A 463 -14.43 45.68 31.55
C VAL A 463 -13.92 46.06 30.17
N LYS A 464 -12.65 45.76 29.89
CA LYS A 464 -12.00 46.06 28.61
C LYS A 464 -12.61 45.25 27.47
N GLY A 465 -13.07 44.02 27.74
CA GLY A 465 -13.82 43.19 26.80
C GLY A 465 -13.08 41.92 26.36
N LEU A 466 -13.52 41.32 25.26
CA LEU A 466 -12.93 40.08 24.74
C LEU A 466 -11.57 40.33 24.09
N ILE A 467 -10.60 39.45 24.33
CA ILE A 467 -9.24 39.56 23.76
C ILE A 467 -9.28 39.67 22.23
N ALA A 468 -10.11 38.87 21.57
CA ALA A 468 -10.26 38.93 20.11
C ALA A 468 -10.63 40.33 19.56
N LYS A 469 -11.31 41.18 20.34
CA LYS A 469 -11.65 42.56 19.93
C LYS A 469 -10.58 43.59 20.29
N LEU A 470 -9.66 43.23 21.18
CA LEU A 470 -8.61 44.09 21.72
C LEU A 470 -7.28 43.92 20.96
N ILE A 471 -7.21 42.94 20.04
CA ILE A 471 -6.05 42.66 19.21
C ILE A 471 -6.33 43.01 17.75
N THR A 472 -5.30 43.47 17.06
CA THR A 472 -5.31 43.73 15.62
C THR A 472 -4.20 42.93 14.97
N VAL A 473 -4.51 42.17 13.92
CA VAL A 473 -3.52 41.36 13.19
C VAL A 473 -3.17 42.09 11.88
N PRO A 474 -1.91 42.52 11.68
CA PRO A 474 -1.51 43.25 10.46
C PRO A 474 -1.47 42.38 9.21
N ASP A 475 -1.08 41.11 9.33
CA ASP A 475 -0.91 40.20 8.19
C ASP A 475 -1.90 39.02 8.24
N THR A 476 -2.70 38.89 7.18
CA THR A 476 -3.75 37.87 7.06
C THR A 476 -3.20 36.45 7.00
N LYS A 477 -1.94 36.27 6.57
CA LYS A 477 -1.29 34.96 6.48
C LYS A 477 -1.12 34.29 7.85
N HIS A 478 -0.93 35.09 8.89
CA HIS A 478 -0.68 34.59 10.25
C HIS A 478 -1.97 34.40 11.07
N CYS A 479 -3.15 34.78 10.53
CA CYS A 479 -4.42 34.70 11.25
C CYS A 479 -4.76 33.29 11.74
N THR A 480 -4.56 32.27 10.91
CA THR A 480 -4.85 30.87 11.28
C THR A 480 -3.94 30.40 12.40
N ALA A 481 -2.63 30.64 12.27
CA ALA A 481 -1.65 30.27 13.29
C ALA A 481 -1.89 31.01 14.62
N LEU A 482 -2.22 32.30 14.58
CA LEU A 482 -2.55 33.09 15.77
C LEU A 482 -3.85 32.62 16.43
N GLU A 483 -4.85 32.25 15.64
CA GLU A 483 -6.12 31.73 16.14
C GLU A 483 -5.92 30.40 16.88
N VAL A 484 -5.09 29.52 16.32
CA VAL A 484 -4.70 28.25 16.96
C VAL A 484 -3.83 28.46 18.20
N ALA A 485 -2.85 29.36 18.11
CA ALA A 485 -1.92 29.64 19.20
C ALA A 485 -2.66 30.11 20.46
N ALA A 486 -3.66 30.98 20.28
CA ALA A 486 -4.51 31.46 21.36
C ALA A 486 -5.65 30.48 21.71
N GLY A 487 -6.23 29.80 20.73
CA GLY A 487 -7.32 28.84 20.91
C GLY A 487 -8.49 29.43 21.71
N GLY A 488 -8.95 28.71 22.73
CA GLY A 488 -10.02 29.16 23.62
C GLY A 488 -9.68 30.44 24.42
N LYS A 489 -8.40 30.84 24.50
CA LYS A 489 -8.00 32.07 25.19
C LYS A 489 -8.51 33.33 24.48
N LEU A 490 -8.78 33.29 23.17
CA LEU A 490 -9.32 34.44 22.41
C LEU A 490 -10.67 34.94 22.92
N TYR A 491 -11.48 34.04 23.46
CA TYR A 491 -12.84 34.34 23.93
C TYR A 491 -12.90 34.70 25.42
N GLN A 492 -11.74 34.90 26.05
CA GLN A 492 -11.67 35.32 27.45
C GLN A 492 -11.87 36.83 27.55
N VAL A 493 -12.47 37.26 28.65
CA VAL A 493 -12.80 38.68 28.90
C VAL A 493 -11.77 39.28 29.84
N VAL A 494 -11.20 40.42 29.45
CA VAL A 494 -10.23 41.17 30.25
C VAL A 494 -10.94 42.17 31.14
N VAL A 495 -10.59 42.18 32.43
CA VAL A 495 -11.06 43.13 33.45
C VAL A 495 -9.87 43.76 34.17
N ASP A 496 -10.08 44.93 34.75
CA ASP A 496 -9.08 45.65 35.54
C ASP A 496 -8.58 44.84 36.76
N GLU A 497 -9.49 44.47 37.66
CA GLU A 497 -9.20 43.88 38.96
C GLU A 497 -9.95 42.55 39.16
N ALA A 498 -9.40 41.70 40.02
CA ALA A 498 -10.04 40.44 40.37
C ALA A 498 -11.41 40.63 41.07
N ILE A 499 -11.59 41.75 41.77
CA ILE A 499 -12.85 42.09 42.46
C ILE A 499 -13.96 42.30 41.42
N THR A 500 -13.66 43.05 40.36
CA THR A 500 -14.57 43.29 39.22
C THR A 500 -14.94 41.98 38.54
N GLY A 501 -13.96 41.13 38.26
CA GLY A 501 -14.20 39.81 37.66
C GLY A 501 -15.13 38.94 38.51
N LYS A 502 -14.93 38.91 39.83
CA LYS A 502 -15.79 38.17 40.76
C LYS A 502 -17.22 38.71 40.77
N ALA A 503 -17.38 40.04 40.79
CA ALA A 503 -18.69 40.68 40.78
C ALA A 503 -19.49 40.33 39.51
N ILE A 504 -18.83 40.26 38.35
CA ILE A 504 -19.47 39.90 37.07
C ILE A 504 -19.87 38.41 37.06
N LEU A 505 -19.04 37.53 37.61
CA LEU A 505 -19.35 36.10 37.69
C LEU A 505 -20.53 35.81 38.62
N GLU A 506 -20.60 36.47 39.78
CA GLU A 506 -21.67 36.24 40.76
C GLU A 506 -22.98 36.94 40.40
N ARG A 507 -22.92 38.18 39.91
CA ARG A 507 -24.10 39.05 39.74
C ARG A 507 -24.40 39.46 38.30
N GLY A 508 -23.53 39.13 37.35
CA GLY A 508 -23.65 39.57 35.95
C GLY A 508 -24.64 38.78 35.10
N LYS A 509 -25.27 37.71 35.63
CA LYS A 509 -26.25 36.85 34.92
C LYS A 509 -25.77 36.41 33.54
N LEU A 510 -24.58 35.82 33.49
CA LEU A 510 -23.95 35.38 32.24
C LEU A 510 -24.73 34.21 31.62
N LYS A 511 -25.00 34.28 30.31
CA LYS A 511 -25.74 33.23 29.57
C LYS A 511 -24.89 32.00 29.24
N ARG A 512 -23.56 32.13 29.28
CA ARG A 512 -22.60 31.10 28.89
C ARG A 512 -21.44 31.04 29.88
N ARG A 513 -20.72 29.92 29.91
CA ARG A 513 -19.46 29.81 30.66
C ARG A 513 -18.42 30.75 30.03
N VAL A 514 -17.87 31.64 30.83
CA VAL A 514 -16.85 32.62 30.41
C VAL A 514 -15.67 32.53 31.37
N THR A 515 -14.46 32.64 30.84
CA THR A 515 -13.24 32.81 31.62
C THR A 515 -12.86 34.29 31.59
N ILE A 516 -12.62 34.86 32.77
CA ILE A 516 -12.28 36.28 32.94
C ILE A 516 -10.81 36.37 33.36
N ILE A 517 -10.05 37.27 32.72
CA ILE A 517 -8.65 37.57 33.04
C ILE A 517 -8.58 38.90 33.78
N PRO A 518 -8.24 38.90 35.07
CA PRO A 518 -8.02 40.14 35.81
C PRO A 518 -6.57 40.62 35.63
N LEU A 519 -6.38 41.87 35.21
CA LEU A 519 -5.07 42.45 34.93
C LEU A 519 -4.21 42.61 36.19
N ASP A 520 -4.81 42.83 37.37
CA ASP A 520 -4.12 42.95 38.66
C ASP A 520 -3.35 41.68 39.08
N LYS A 521 -3.79 40.49 38.66
CA LYS A 521 -3.28 39.19 39.15
C LYS A 521 -2.67 38.32 38.06
N ILE A 522 -2.84 38.66 36.78
CA ILE A 522 -2.34 37.82 35.71
C ILE A 522 -0.80 37.82 35.70
N ARG A 523 -0.22 36.62 35.73
CA ARG A 523 1.23 36.46 35.53
C ARG A 523 1.45 36.14 34.06
N SER A 524 1.99 37.09 33.31
CA SER A 524 2.47 36.81 31.97
C SER A 524 3.81 36.08 32.03
N HIS A 525 4.01 35.15 31.11
CA HIS A 525 5.30 34.51 30.88
C HIS A 525 5.71 34.85 29.46
N SER A 526 6.85 35.52 29.32
CA SER A 526 7.42 35.87 28.02
C SER A 526 8.59 34.93 27.71
N ILE A 527 8.77 34.62 26.44
CA ILE A 527 9.84 33.75 25.96
C ILE A 527 11.19 34.42 26.25
N ALA A 528 12.13 33.64 26.80
CA ALA A 528 13.49 34.13 27.03
C ALA A 528 14.16 34.56 25.72
N HIS A 529 14.85 35.70 25.74
CA HIS A 529 15.50 36.26 24.54
C HIS A 529 16.54 35.29 23.91
N ALA A 530 17.15 34.42 24.71
CA ALA A 530 18.04 33.36 24.23
C ALA A 530 17.31 32.35 23.32
N ALA A 531 16.09 31.94 23.70
CA ALA A 531 15.27 31.01 22.93
C ALA A 531 14.79 31.62 21.61
N VAL A 532 14.49 32.92 21.58
CA VAL A 532 14.15 33.65 20.34
C VAL A 532 15.32 33.66 19.36
N LYS A 533 16.54 33.89 19.85
CA LYS A 533 17.76 33.85 19.02
C LYS A 533 18.02 32.43 18.48
N SER A 534 17.89 31.40 19.31
CA SER A 534 18.12 30.02 18.86
C SER A 534 17.04 29.54 17.88
N ALA A 535 15.77 29.93 18.08
CA ALA A 535 14.68 29.64 17.16
C ALA A 535 14.91 30.29 15.79
N SER A 536 15.22 31.58 15.76
CA SER A 536 15.46 32.32 14.51
C SER A 536 16.69 31.82 13.74
N SER A 537 17.78 31.46 14.41
CA SER A 537 18.95 30.83 13.77
C SER A 537 18.63 29.45 13.18
N THR A 538 17.85 28.65 13.91
CA THR A 538 17.47 27.29 13.47
C THR A 538 16.50 27.33 12.29
N ALA A 539 15.53 28.25 12.32
CA ALA A 539 14.58 28.48 11.24
C ALA A 539 15.31 28.90 9.95
N LYS A 540 16.24 29.86 10.03
CA LYS A 540 17.06 30.30 8.88
C LYS A 540 17.85 29.16 8.24
N ARG A 541 18.42 28.25 9.04
CA ARG A 541 19.15 27.08 8.53
C ARG A 541 18.25 26.10 7.77
N LEU A 542 16.96 26.05 8.12
CA LEU A 542 15.96 25.18 7.49
C LEU A 542 15.18 25.88 6.37
N GLY A 543 15.51 27.13 6.03
CA GLY A 543 14.78 27.92 5.03
C GLY A 543 13.42 28.42 5.50
N ALA A 544 13.15 28.38 6.80
CA ALA A 544 11.88 28.79 7.42
C ALA A 544 12.01 30.10 8.19
N THR A 545 10.88 30.73 8.50
CA THR A 545 10.77 31.86 9.43
C THR A 545 10.19 31.40 10.76
N ALA A 546 10.70 31.94 11.87
CA ALA A 546 10.17 31.68 13.20
C ALA A 546 10.10 33.00 13.97
N CYS A 547 8.89 33.37 14.39
CA CYS A 547 8.61 34.62 15.10
C CYS A 547 7.80 34.34 16.37
N PRO A 548 8.06 35.03 17.49
CA PRO A 548 7.17 35.00 18.65
C PRO A 548 5.77 35.47 18.26
N ALA A 549 4.73 34.79 18.75
CA ALA A 549 3.37 35.14 18.36
C ALA A 549 2.97 36.56 18.81
N ILE A 550 3.55 37.08 19.89
CA ILE A 550 3.30 38.45 20.38
C ILE A 550 3.77 39.55 19.41
N GLU A 551 4.84 39.32 18.64
CA GLU A 551 5.36 40.33 17.70
C GLU A 551 4.47 40.50 16.46
N LEU A 552 3.61 39.52 16.20
CA LEU A 552 2.71 39.49 15.05
C LEU A 552 1.34 40.11 15.35
N VAL A 553 1.13 40.63 16.56
CA VAL A 553 -0.15 41.16 17.03
C VAL A 553 0.02 42.59 17.53
N GLY A 554 -0.84 43.50 17.07
CA GLY A 554 -0.95 44.87 17.60
C GLY A 554 -2.00 44.96 18.70
N PHE A 555 -1.69 45.67 19.78
CA PHE A 555 -2.57 45.85 20.95
C PHE A 555 -2.23 47.13 21.73
N ASP A 556 -3.15 47.61 22.54
CA ASP A 556 -2.96 48.76 23.43
C ASP A 556 -2.14 48.40 24.69
N GLU A 557 -1.34 49.33 25.21
CA GLU A 557 -0.43 49.08 26.33
C GLU A 557 -1.16 48.66 27.62
N ASP A 558 -2.39 49.16 27.83
CA ASP A 558 -3.29 48.81 28.92
C ASP A 558 -3.57 47.30 29.06
N VAL A 559 -3.54 46.55 27.95
CA VAL A 559 -3.92 45.12 27.90
C VAL A 559 -2.72 44.20 27.71
N ARG A 560 -1.50 44.75 27.77
CA ARG A 560 -0.25 44.03 27.51
C ARG A 560 -0.11 42.72 28.30
N SER A 561 -0.37 42.74 29.61
CA SER A 561 -0.24 41.56 30.47
C SER A 561 -1.19 40.42 30.07
N ALA A 562 -2.39 40.76 29.57
CA ALA A 562 -3.34 39.78 29.06
C ALA A 562 -2.89 39.21 27.71
N VAL A 563 -2.38 40.05 26.80
CA VAL A 563 -1.89 39.61 25.49
C VAL A 563 -0.64 38.73 25.63
N GLU A 564 0.30 39.10 26.51
CA GLU A 564 1.48 38.27 26.83
C GLU A 564 1.08 36.92 27.44
N TYR A 565 0.03 36.85 28.26
CA TYR A 565 -0.48 35.58 28.78
C TYR A 565 -1.06 34.66 27.67
N VAL A 566 -1.63 35.25 26.62
CA VAL A 566 -2.22 34.50 25.51
C VAL A 566 -1.18 34.07 24.48
N PHE A 567 -0.37 35.01 24.00
CA PHE A 567 0.55 34.81 22.88
C PHE A 567 2.03 34.71 23.27
N GLY A 568 2.39 35.09 24.51
CA GLY A 568 3.79 35.12 24.97
C GLY A 568 4.41 33.75 25.20
N SER A 569 3.66 32.65 25.12
CA SER A 569 4.16 31.29 25.30
C SER A 569 4.37 30.51 23.99
N SER A 570 4.13 31.13 22.83
CA SER A 570 4.03 30.42 21.55
C SER A 570 4.90 31.06 20.46
N PHE A 571 5.54 30.24 19.64
CA PHE A 571 6.17 30.63 18.38
C PHE A 571 5.29 30.29 17.19
N ILE A 572 5.34 31.12 16.16
CA ILE A 572 4.77 30.83 14.85
C ILE A 572 5.92 30.52 13.90
N VAL A 573 5.86 29.36 13.25
CA VAL A 573 6.93 28.83 12.40
C VAL A 573 6.37 28.45 11.03
N ASP A 574 7.14 28.72 9.98
CA ASP A 574 6.84 28.21 8.64
C ASP A 574 7.36 26.76 8.48
N GLY A 575 6.47 25.82 8.18
CA GLY A 575 6.80 24.41 7.98
C GLY A 575 6.79 23.51 9.23
N ALA A 576 6.27 22.30 9.07
CA ALA A 576 6.12 21.28 10.12
C ALA A 576 7.45 20.79 10.70
N ASP A 577 8.43 20.50 9.83
CA ASP A 577 9.75 19.99 10.25
C ASP A 577 10.55 21.02 11.06
N ALA A 578 10.41 22.30 10.70
CA ALA A 578 11.03 23.40 11.42
C ALA A 578 10.33 23.61 12.77
N ALA A 579 9.00 23.53 12.83
CA ALA A 579 8.24 23.63 14.06
C ALA A 579 8.64 22.55 15.07
N ASN A 580 8.69 21.28 14.66
CA ASN A 580 9.06 20.19 15.56
C ASN A 580 10.49 20.36 16.14
N LYS A 581 11.47 20.67 15.29
CA LYS A 581 12.87 20.90 15.73
C LYS A 581 13.01 22.11 16.66
N ILE A 582 12.26 23.18 16.42
CA ILE A 582 12.29 24.38 17.27
C ILE A 582 11.59 24.09 18.60
N CYS A 583 10.49 23.35 18.61
CA CYS A 583 9.79 22.91 19.81
C CYS A 583 10.73 22.14 20.75
N ASP A 584 11.43 21.13 20.22
CA ASP A 584 12.38 20.32 21.00
C ASP A 584 13.54 21.14 21.59
N LEU A 585 14.08 22.07 20.80
CA LEU A 585 15.25 22.85 21.19
C LEU A 585 14.92 23.95 22.20
N THR A 586 13.80 24.65 22.00
CA THR A 586 13.40 25.77 22.86
C THR A 586 12.53 25.36 24.04
N LYS A 587 11.98 24.13 24.01
CA LYS A 587 10.96 23.64 24.95
C LYS A 587 9.76 24.59 25.06
N THR A 588 9.37 25.19 23.95
CA THR A 588 8.23 26.12 23.87
C THR A 588 7.27 25.66 22.78
N LYS A 589 5.99 26.00 22.95
CA LYS A 589 4.93 25.63 22.02
C LYS A 589 5.18 26.31 20.66
N THR A 590 5.17 25.55 19.58
CA THR A 590 5.30 26.08 18.21
C THR A 590 4.04 25.77 17.41
N VAL A 591 3.60 26.72 16.59
CA VAL A 591 2.43 26.61 15.73
C VAL A 591 2.82 26.87 14.27
N THR A 592 2.38 26.02 13.35
CA THR A 592 2.64 26.21 11.92
C THR A 592 1.68 27.23 11.31
N LEU A 593 2.02 27.81 10.14
CA LEU A 593 1.10 28.67 9.38
C LEU A 593 -0.23 27.96 9.02
N GLN A 594 -0.20 26.64 8.85
CA GLN A 594 -1.36 25.81 8.55
C GLN A 594 -2.24 25.53 9.78
N GLY A 595 -1.75 25.83 10.98
CA GLY A 595 -2.48 25.64 12.23
C GLY A 595 -2.17 24.34 12.98
N ASP A 596 -1.06 23.67 12.67
CA ASP A 596 -0.60 22.52 13.45
C ASP A 596 0.12 23.00 14.70
N VAL A 597 -0.12 22.34 15.82
CA VAL A 597 0.46 22.65 17.12
C VAL A 597 1.42 21.56 17.53
N TYR A 598 2.63 21.97 17.90
CA TYR A 598 3.61 21.13 18.56
C TYR A 598 3.82 21.68 19.97
N ASP A 599 3.51 20.85 20.97
CA ASP A 599 3.72 21.17 22.38
C ASP A 599 4.98 20.43 22.88
N PRO A 600 5.85 21.07 23.70
CA PRO A 600 6.99 20.40 24.33
C PRO A 600 6.58 19.22 25.24
N SER A 601 5.30 19.13 25.60
CA SER A 601 4.72 17.99 26.34
C SER A 601 4.53 16.73 25.48
N GLY A 602 4.90 16.77 24.19
CA GLY A 602 4.80 15.64 23.26
C GLY A 602 3.44 15.50 22.58
N THR A 603 2.58 16.52 22.63
CA THR A 603 1.31 16.52 21.90
C THR A 603 1.44 17.23 20.56
N ILE A 604 0.96 16.58 19.51
CA ILE A 604 0.84 17.14 18.16
C ILE A 604 -0.65 17.20 17.83
N SER A 605 -1.14 18.38 17.46
CA SER A 605 -2.53 18.59 17.06
C SER A 605 -2.56 19.18 15.65
N GLY A 606 -3.23 18.49 14.72
CA GLY A 606 -3.41 18.93 13.33
C GLY A 606 -4.65 18.26 12.72
N GLY A 607 -5.17 18.80 11.61
CA GLY A 607 -6.34 18.23 10.92
C GLY A 607 -7.07 19.21 10.00
N SER A 608 -8.04 18.71 9.24
CA SER A 608 -8.87 19.54 8.36
C SER A 608 -9.85 20.37 9.18
N SER A 609 -9.78 21.68 9.02
CA SER A 609 -10.61 22.59 9.78
C SER A 609 -11.11 23.75 8.94
N ASN A 610 -12.23 23.52 8.26
CA ASN A 610 -12.89 24.51 7.39
C ASN A 610 -13.29 25.82 8.09
N ASN A 611 -13.18 25.89 9.42
CA ASN A 611 -13.58 27.06 10.23
C ASN A 611 -12.43 27.75 10.99
N LEU A 612 -11.20 27.22 10.95
CA LEU A 612 -10.07 27.82 11.64
C LEU A 612 -9.49 29.01 10.86
N GLY A 613 -9.06 30.06 11.55
CA GLY A 613 -8.54 31.31 10.96
C GLY A 613 -9.63 32.31 10.50
N THR A 614 -10.89 31.88 10.44
CA THR A 614 -12.00 32.69 9.94
C THR A 614 -12.36 33.84 10.88
N VAL A 615 -12.12 33.72 12.19
CA VAL A 615 -12.55 34.73 13.17
C VAL A 615 -11.61 35.92 13.15
N LEU A 616 -10.29 35.67 13.23
CA LEU A 616 -9.30 36.75 13.20
C LEU A 616 -9.21 37.41 11.82
N SER A 617 -9.35 36.64 10.74
CA SER A 617 -9.40 37.19 9.38
C SER A 617 -10.55 38.19 9.20
N LYS A 618 -11.77 37.79 9.58
CA LYS A 618 -12.95 38.68 9.52
C LYS A 618 -12.85 39.88 10.46
N LEU A 619 -12.22 39.73 11.63
CA LEU A 619 -12.00 40.85 12.54
C LEU A 619 -10.98 41.87 12.00
N SER A 620 -9.91 41.40 11.35
CA SER A 620 -8.96 42.26 10.64
C SER A 620 -9.65 42.98 9.48
N GLU A 621 -10.47 42.27 8.70
CA GLU A 621 -11.29 42.87 7.64
C GLU A 621 -12.23 43.95 8.17
N ILE A 622 -12.92 43.69 9.29
CA ILE A 622 -13.76 44.69 9.96
C ILE A 622 -12.94 45.91 10.39
N ALA A 623 -11.73 45.72 10.93
CA ALA A 623 -10.87 46.83 11.34
C ALA A 623 -10.49 47.70 10.13
N ILE A 624 -10.12 47.09 9.00
CA ILE A 624 -9.81 47.78 7.74
C ILE A 624 -11.05 48.48 7.17
N CYS A 625 -12.21 47.85 7.19
CA CYS A 625 -13.46 48.47 6.73
C CYS A 625 -13.87 49.64 7.63
N LYS A 626 -13.62 49.56 8.94
CA LYS A 626 -13.89 50.66 9.87
C LYS A 626 -13.00 51.87 9.63
N THR A 627 -11.70 51.68 9.39
CA THR A 627 -10.80 52.80 9.05
C THR A 627 -11.23 53.45 7.74
N LYS A 628 -11.52 52.65 6.71
CA LYS A 628 -12.09 53.13 5.45
C LYS A 628 -13.41 53.89 5.64
N LEU A 629 -14.29 53.41 6.50
CA LEU A 629 -15.56 54.09 6.79
C LEU A 629 -15.34 55.44 7.48
N ILE A 630 -14.36 55.56 8.38
CA ILE A 630 -13.99 56.82 9.02
C ILE A 630 -13.46 57.81 7.97
N ASP A 631 -12.58 57.34 7.09
CA ASP A 631 -12.03 58.15 6.01
C ASP A 631 -13.13 58.62 5.05
N LEU A 632 -14.00 57.73 4.60
CA LEU A 632 -15.14 58.05 3.74
C LEU A 632 -16.12 59.02 4.41
N LYS A 633 -16.40 58.86 5.70
CA LYS A 633 -17.24 59.80 6.47
C LYS A 633 -16.57 61.17 6.61
N SER A 634 -15.25 61.22 6.76
CA SER A 634 -14.50 62.49 6.80
C SER A 634 -14.57 63.21 5.44
N GLN A 635 -14.39 62.46 4.34
CA GLN A 635 -14.51 62.98 2.98
C GLN A 635 -15.93 63.48 2.69
N LEU A 636 -16.94 62.68 3.04
CA LEU A 636 -18.35 63.04 2.91
C LEU A 636 -18.67 64.31 3.71
N LYS A 637 -18.12 64.48 4.91
CA LYS A 637 -18.30 65.70 5.69
C LYS A 637 -17.68 66.91 4.99
N THR A 638 -16.45 66.78 4.47
CA THR A 638 -15.80 67.88 3.73
C THR A 638 -16.52 68.23 2.42
N THR A 639 -17.06 67.24 1.69
CA THR A 639 -17.82 67.49 0.46
C THR A 639 -19.21 68.04 0.76
N ALA A 640 -19.86 67.60 1.84
CA ALA A 640 -21.12 68.16 2.31
C ALA A 640 -20.97 69.62 2.76
N ASP A 641 -19.89 69.96 3.49
CA ASP A 641 -19.59 71.33 3.90
C ASP A 641 -19.33 72.24 2.67
N ARG A 642 -18.63 71.73 1.65
CA ARG A 642 -18.44 72.44 0.37
C ARG A 642 -19.74 72.62 -0.40
N TRP A 643 -20.58 71.58 -0.45
CA TRP A 643 -21.89 71.63 -1.09
C TRP A 643 -22.83 72.60 -0.38
N SER A 644 -22.82 72.66 0.96
CA SER A 644 -23.63 73.63 1.71
C SER A 644 -23.15 75.07 1.55
N ASN A 645 -21.86 75.31 1.32
CA ASN A 645 -21.32 76.65 1.07
C ASN A 645 -21.62 77.17 -0.35
N LEU A 646 -21.95 76.28 -1.29
CA LEU A 646 -22.36 76.63 -2.65
C LEU A 646 -23.86 76.89 -2.78
N LYS A 647 -24.63 76.59 -1.73
CA LYS A 647 -26.08 76.77 -1.65
C LYS A 647 -26.40 78.05 -0.89
#